data_AF-A0A929I6A3-F1
#
_entry.id   AF-A0A929I6A3-F1
#
_cell.length_a   1.000
_cell.length_b   1.000
_cell.length_c   1.000
_cell.angle_alpha   90.00
_cell.angle_beta   90.00
_cell.angle_gamma   90.00
#
_symmetry.space_group_name_H-M   'P 1'
#
loop_
_entity.id
_entity.type
_entity.pdbx_description
1 polymer ?
#
loop_
_entity_poly.entity_id
_entity_poly.type
_entity_poly.pdbx_seq_one_letter_code
_entity_poly.pdbx_strand_id
1 'polypeptide(L)'
;MKTETCSYIKKFAILFFILFVILLGTTPVFSYPVEFADSNGNNVTIEKRPSRVVSLVPSITEIIFRIGAGDAVRAVTYHDTYPSETSNKEIIGGFFSPSLNRVEKIQPDIIFLSRLHKEVRKRFGGDGCRLINLETDSIADSYKNILLLGRIFNREKEAERVVNEIKSELRIIAKKVARIPMSKRKRVIRLMGRDSVMVPGDDSFQNEMIRAAGGIPPELGKKGNIVIITKEEWMKFNPQVIYGCGGDGETAKKFFNRPGWKDVDAIKNGKIFYFPCDLTCRASTHTGYFVSWLAASVYEDEFSRKEEQVLKDHVFKSRHLDLDLDYIEDIRISHSNIHDFLNKTLIVDFKEPLTVVSALEGQRSLIESVGNHYSSPPCWSLGHKLGLGRLRERIYNVIGKTEDKVSFLFTGADMDNMAIKRERFKEMEVYALVTAGVKSNAVRMSRDEGRFYEPGTINIILLPNMKLTPRAMTRAIISATEAKTAALQDLDIRSSYTPQINQATGTGTDNIIVVEGTGKRIDNAGGHSKMGELIAKAVYAGVKEAIYKQNGIVTQRNIFQRLKDRKISVYRLISGMKNIEDKRRFIGRLEELLLQPRYASFMESAFALSDNYERGLIADPGVYELWCRNLAEEIAGKKIERMQELVNIKDSPRVLRMSLNAILNGLLHK
;
A
#
# COMPACT_ATOMS: atom_id res chain seq x y z
N MET A 1 46.27 62.87 1.35
CA MET A 1 44.98 62.14 1.36
C MET A 1 44.95 60.82 0.56
N LYS A 2 46.10 60.24 0.13
CA LYS A 2 46.11 58.97 -0.65
C LYS A 2 46.57 57.73 0.14
N THR A 3 46.91 57.88 1.43
CA THR A 3 47.49 56.80 2.24
C THR A 3 46.51 56.15 3.22
N GLU A 4 45.37 56.78 3.54
CA GLU A 4 44.40 56.19 4.47
C GLU A 4 43.38 55.26 3.80
N THR A 5 43.06 55.47 2.52
CA THR A 5 42.02 54.69 1.80
C THR A 5 42.42 53.24 1.58
N CYS A 6 43.72 52.94 1.49
CA CYS A 6 44.23 51.57 1.29
C CYS A 6 44.11 50.70 2.57
N SER A 7 44.11 51.31 3.76
CA SER A 7 43.97 50.58 5.02
C SER A 7 42.53 50.11 5.26
N TYR A 8 41.52 50.87 4.81
CA TYR A 8 40.12 50.50 5.00
C TYR A 8 39.71 49.34 4.09
N ILE A 9 40.19 49.29 2.85
CA ILE A 9 39.90 48.21 1.90
C ILE A 9 40.47 46.87 2.38
N LYS A 10 41.69 46.86 2.95
CA LYS A 10 42.27 45.65 3.55
C LYS A 10 41.51 45.19 4.79
N LYS A 11 41.06 46.10 5.66
CA LYS A 11 40.22 45.76 6.83
C LYS A 11 38.85 45.22 6.42
N PHE A 12 38.23 45.79 5.38
CA PHE A 12 36.95 45.30 4.83
C PHE A 12 37.09 43.93 4.16
N ALA A 13 38.17 43.70 3.40
CA ALA A 13 38.43 42.40 2.79
C ALA A 13 38.71 41.31 3.84
N ILE A 14 39.41 41.64 4.92
CA ILE A 14 39.63 40.72 6.04
C ILE A 14 38.32 40.45 6.77
N LEU A 15 37.48 41.46 7.02
CA LEU A 15 36.18 41.28 7.65
C LEU A 15 35.23 40.46 6.77
N PHE A 16 35.25 40.66 5.45
CA PHE A 16 34.45 39.90 4.48
C PHE A 16 34.95 38.46 4.35
N PHE A 17 36.27 38.23 4.38
CA PHE A 17 36.86 36.90 4.40
C PHE A 17 36.55 36.16 5.71
N ILE A 18 36.58 36.84 6.86
CA ILE A 18 36.16 36.27 8.16
C ILE A 18 34.66 35.96 8.14
N LEU A 19 33.80 36.84 7.62
CA LEU A 19 32.37 36.57 7.46
C LEU A 19 32.11 35.39 6.49
N PHE A 20 32.87 35.30 5.39
CA PHE A 20 32.75 34.25 4.40
C PHE A 20 33.24 32.89 4.96
N VAL A 21 34.27 32.89 5.80
CA VAL A 21 34.74 31.69 6.54
C VAL A 21 33.75 31.30 7.65
N ILE A 22 33.09 32.26 8.31
CA ILE A 22 32.01 31.98 9.28
C ILE A 22 30.75 31.42 8.56
N LEU A 23 30.44 31.89 7.34
CA LEU A 23 29.35 31.35 6.50
C LEU A 23 29.70 30.00 5.85
N LEU A 24 30.98 29.72 5.57
CA LEU A 24 31.45 28.42 5.07
C LEU A 24 31.74 27.42 6.21
N GLY A 25 31.78 27.90 7.45
CA GLY A 25 32.13 27.15 8.66
C GLY A 25 30.95 26.57 9.44
N THR A 26 29.71 26.69 8.95
CA THR A 26 28.59 25.91 9.51
C THR A 26 28.63 24.50 8.93
N THR A 27 29.63 23.70 9.33
CA THR A 27 29.47 22.25 9.30
C THR A 27 28.20 21.93 10.09
N PRO A 28 27.23 21.18 9.55
CA PRO A 28 26.04 20.82 10.31
C PRO A 28 26.49 20.21 11.63
N VAL A 29 26.07 20.83 12.73
CA VAL A 29 26.40 20.42 14.10
C VAL A 29 26.09 18.94 14.23
N PHE A 30 27.08 18.16 14.67
CA PHE A 30 26.98 16.74 14.93
C PHE A 30 25.82 16.46 15.91
N SER A 31 24.81 15.69 15.49
CA SER A 31 23.62 15.29 16.27
C SER A 31 23.83 13.96 17.01
N TYR A 32 25.04 13.72 17.52
CA TYR A 32 25.36 12.54 18.33
C TYR A 32 26.26 12.95 19.51
N PRO A 33 26.13 12.28 20.68
CA PRO A 33 25.25 11.15 20.95
C PRO A 33 23.76 11.54 21.02
N VAL A 34 22.87 10.64 20.60
CA VAL A 34 21.42 10.74 20.84
C VAL A 34 21.09 9.93 22.08
N GLU A 35 20.67 10.61 23.14
CA GLU A 35 20.26 10.00 24.41
C GLU A 35 18.75 10.08 24.59
N PHE A 36 18.14 8.97 25.02
CA PHE A 36 16.72 8.89 25.31
C PHE A 36 16.40 7.67 26.19
N ALA A 37 15.24 7.70 26.85
CA ALA A 37 14.67 6.52 27.49
C ALA A 37 13.72 5.81 26.51
N ASP A 38 13.87 4.49 26.37
CA ASP A 38 12.94 3.67 25.57
C ASP A 38 11.59 3.46 26.31
N SER A 39 10.62 2.79 25.67
CA SER A 39 9.31 2.53 26.28
C SER A 39 9.32 1.53 27.46
N ASN A 40 10.48 0.95 27.78
CA ASN A 40 10.67 0.14 28.98
C ASN A 40 11.43 0.91 30.08
N GLY A 41 11.80 2.17 29.84
CA GLY A 41 12.56 3.01 30.77
C GLY A 41 14.07 2.79 30.73
N ASN A 42 14.59 2.07 29.72
CA ASN A 42 16.03 1.89 29.57
C ASN A 42 16.65 3.14 28.96
N ASN A 43 17.75 3.64 29.54
CA ASN A 43 18.54 4.70 28.92
C ASN A 43 19.33 4.12 27.75
N VAL A 44 19.12 4.68 26.56
CA VAL A 44 19.77 4.29 25.32
C VAL A 44 20.60 5.48 24.81
N THR A 45 21.87 5.20 24.52
CA THR A 45 22.78 6.15 23.89
C THR A 45 23.17 5.63 22.50
N ILE A 46 22.94 6.45 21.48
CA ILE A 46 23.33 6.18 20.09
C ILE A 46 24.47 7.12 19.71
N GLU A 47 25.66 6.58 19.50
CA GLU A 47 26.89 7.37 19.26
C GLU A 47 27.05 7.84 17.81
N LYS A 48 26.37 7.19 16.87
CA LYS A 48 26.45 7.51 15.44
C LYS A 48 25.23 6.99 14.70
N ARG A 49 25.04 7.48 13.47
CA ARG A 49 23.94 7.04 12.58
C ARG A 49 23.97 5.52 12.39
N PRO A 50 22.89 4.80 12.72
CA PRO A 50 22.81 3.35 12.54
C PRO A 50 22.90 2.97 11.06
N SER A 51 23.47 1.79 10.77
CA SER A 51 23.75 1.33 9.40
C SER A 51 23.35 -0.13 9.11
N ARG A 52 23.10 -0.91 10.18
CA ARG A 52 22.72 -2.32 10.12
C ARG A 52 21.51 -2.58 11.03
N VAL A 53 20.39 -1.97 10.65
CA VAL A 53 19.15 -2.03 11.43
C VAL A 53 18.35 -3.28 11.05
N VAL A 54 17.91 -4.01 12.07
CA VAL A 54 16.83 -5.00 11.95
C VAL A 54 15.59 -4.43 12.62
N SER A 55 14.49 -4.34 11.87
CA SER A 55 13.20 -3.90 12.41
C SER A 55 12.25 -5.07 12.52
N LEU A 56 11.85 -5.39 13.75
CA LEU A 56 10.83 -6.40 14.04
C LEU A 56 9.43 -5.77 14.21
N VAL A 57 9.31 -4.44 14.09
CA VAL A 57 8.08 -3.70 14.41
C VAL A 57 7.63 -2.90 13.19
N PRO A 58 6.52 -3.29 12.53
CA PRO A 58 6.16 -2.68 11.26
C PRO A 58 5.85 -1.18 11.27
N SER A 59 5.35 -0.63 12.39
CA SER A 59 5.17 0.82 12.53
C SER A 59 6.51 1.56 12.52
N ILE A 60 7.55 0.99 13.13
CA ILE A 60 8.90 1.57 13.16
C ILE A 60 9.56 1.49 11.80
N THR A 61 9.43 0.35 11.11
CA THR A 61 9.91 0.20 9.72
C THR A 61 9.32 1.30 8.84
N GLU A 62 8.00 1.50 8.90
CA GLU A 62 7.31 2.53 8.10
C GLU A 62 7.87 3.94 8.36
N ILE A 63 8.10 4.31 9.63
CA ILE A 63 8.67 5.61 9.98
C ILE A 63 10.08 5.77 9.40
N ILE A 64 10.95 4.78 9.58
CA ILE A 64 12.35 4.84 9.11
C ILE A 64 12.42 5.08 7.60
N PHE A 65 11.58 4.40 6.82
CA PHE A 65 11.53 4.63 5.38
C PHE A 65 10.91 6.00 5.04
N ARG A 66 9.83 6.40 5.70
CA ARG A 66 9.14 7.67 5.43
C ARG A 66 10.02 8.90 5.66
N ILE A 67 10.91 8.84 6.64
CA ILE A 67 11.89 9.91 6.93
C ILE A 67 13.15 9.82 6.04
N GLY A 68 13.22 8.89 5.09
CA GLY A 68 14.34 8.76 4.16
C GLY A 68 15.59 8.10 4.77
N ALA A 69 15.41 7.17 5.71
CA ALA A 69 16.47 6.39 6.35
C ALA A 69 16.37 4.87 6.09
N GLY A 70 15.61 4.46 5.08
CA GLY A 70 15.42 3.04 4.70
C GLY A 70 16.68 2.34 4.20
N ASP A 71 17.74 3.08 3.87
CA ASP A 71 19.08 2.58 3.54
C ASP A 71 19.74 1.84 4.71
N ALA A 72 19.48 2.27 5.95
CA ALA A 72 20.02 1.64 7.15
C ALA A 72 19.37 0.28 7.48
N VAL A 73 18.14 0.03 6.99
CA VAL A 73 17.39 -1.20 7.28
C VAL A 73 17.91 -2.34 6.40
N ARG A 74 18.36 -3.42 7.04
CA ARG A 74 18.87 -4.64 6.37
C ARG A 74 17.83 -5.74 6.33
N ALA A 75 17.06 -5.89 7.39
CA ALA A 75 16.06 -6.94 7.48
C ALA A 75 14.79 -6.49 8.19
N VAL A 76 13.68 -7.10 7.78
CA VAL A 76 12.31 -6.80 8.22
C VAL A 76 11.50 -8.08 8.40
N THR A 77 10.34 -7.97 9.03
CA THR A 77 9.38 -9.08 9.10
C THR A 77 8.64 -9.22 7.77
N TYR A 78 8.03 -10.38 7.50
CA TYR A 78 7.17 -10.51 6.31
C TYR A 78 5.86 -9.68 6.41
N HIS A 79 5.59 -9.02 7.55
CA HIS A 79 4.46 -8.10 7.72
C HIS A 79 4.76 -6.67 7.26
N ASP A 80 6.02 -6.36 6.97
CA ASP A 80 6.48 -5.08 6.45
C ASP A 80 6.18 -4.98 4.95
N THR A 81 4.93 -4.65 4.61
CA THR A 81 4.46 -4.55 3.21
C THR A 81 4.32 -3.14 2.66
N TYR A 82 4.81 -2.15 3.42
CA TYR A 82 4.82 -0.74 3.04
C TYR A 82 6.01 -0.02 3.74
N PRO A 83 6.71 0.90 3.06
CA PRO A 83 6.53 1.27 1.64
C PRO A 83 7.09 0.21 0.68
N SER A 84 7.01 0.44 -0.63
CA SER A 84 7.33 -0.57 -1.64
C SER A 84 8.77 -1.08 -1.55
N GLU A 85 9.69 -0.26 -1.05
CA GLU A 85 11.11 -0.57 -0.87
C GLU A 85 11.37 -1.67 0.17
N THR A 86 10.42 -1.96 1.08
CA THR A 86 10.57 -3.08 2.04
C THR A 86 10.56 -4.43 1.33
N SER A 87 9.99 -4.52 0.12
CA SER A 87 9.99 -5.75 -0.69
C SER A 87 11.39 -6.23 -1.08
N ASN A 88 12.39 -5.34 -1.05
CA ASN A 88 13.78 -5.64 -1.40
C ASN A 88 14.65 -5.98 -0.17
N LYS A 89 14.08 -6.04 1.04
CA LYS A 89 14.83 -6.30 2.28
C LYS A 89 14.79 -7.78 2.65
N GLU A 90 15.80 -8.23 3.41
CA GLU A 90 15.83 -9.60 3.89
C GLU A 90 14.67 -9.86 4.88
N ILE A 91 13.99 -10.99 4.71
CA ILE A 91 12.91 -11.41 5.59
C ILE A 91 13.46 -12.28 6.71
N ILE A 92 13.25 -11.83 7.95
CA ILE A 92 13.69 -12.55 9.17
C ILE A 92 12.56 -13.32 9.86
N GLY A 93 11.45 -13.58 9.18
CA GLY A 93 10.30 -14.31 9.74
C GLY A 93 9.15 -13.39 10.16
N GLY A 94 8.29 -13.90 11.04
CA GLY A 94 7.09 -13.20 11.48
C GLY A 94 7.34 -12.25 12.64
N PHE A 95 6.38 -11.37 12.89
CA PHE A 95 6.40 -10.47 14.05
C PHE A 95 6.45 -11.27 15.35
N PHE A 96 5.65 -12.33 15.51
CA PHE A 96 5.62 -13.07 16.77
C PHE A 96 6.76 -14.10 16.91
N SER A 97 7.34 -14.55 15.79
CA SER A 97 8.33 -15.61 15.74
C SER A 97 9.47 -15.28 14.76
N PRO A 98 10.28 -14.24 15.04
CA PRO A 98 11.43 -13.90 14.21
C PRO A 98 12.52 -14.98 14.32
N SER A 99 13.21 -15.25 13.20
CA SER A 99 14.32 -16.19 13.11
C SER A 99 15.60 -15.58 13.70
N LEU A 100 15.98 -16.03 14.90
CA LEU A 100 17.18 -15.56 15.59
C LEU A 100 18.46 -15.78 14.76
N ASN A 101 18.57 -16.95 14.11
CA ASN A 101 19.74 -17.28 13.27
C ASN A 101 19.90 -16.34 12.07
N ARG A 102 18.79 -15.91 11.46
CA ARG A 102 18.85 -14.92 10.36
C ARG A 102 19.21 -13.55 10.88
N VAL A 103 18.62 -13.11 12.00
CA VAL A 103 18.97 -11.83 12.64
C VAL A 103 20.46 -11.79 12.99
N GLU A 104 21.03 -12.88 13.50
CA GLU A 104 22.45 -12.96 13.85
C GLU A 104 23.38 -12.83 12.63
N LYS A 105 23.01 -13.40 11.48
CA LYS A 105 23.77 -13.27 10.22
C LYS A 105 23.86 -11.83 9.72
N ILE A 106 22.87 -10.99 10.02
CA ILE A 106 22.89 -9.56 9.68
C ILE A 106 23.93 -8.79 10.50
N GLN A 107 24.28 -9.31 11.70
CA GLN A 107 25.10 -8.64 12.69
C GLN A 107 24.58 -7.20 12.98
N PRO A 108 23.35 -7.04 13.48
CA PRO A 108 22.77 -5.71 13.62
C PRO A 108 23.51 -4.83 14.63
N ASP A 109 23.59 -3.53 14.35
CA ASP A 109 23.98 -2.52 15.35
C ASP A 109 22.77 -2.10 16.20
N ILE A 110 21.56 -2.15 15.63
CA ILE A 110 20.29 -1.89 16.31
C ILE A 110 19.23 -2.93 15.92
N ILE A 111 18.47 -3.38 16.92
CA ILE A 111 17.22 -4.11 16.73
C ILE A 111 16.07 -3.31 17.34
N PHE A 112 15.11 -2.91 16.51
CA PHE A 112 13.81 -2.41 16.98
C PHE A 112 12.89 -3.58 17.25
N LEU A 113 12.36 -3.67 18.47
CA LEU A 113 11.56 -4.79 18.95
C LEU A 113 10.39 -4.32 19.81
N SER A 114 9.47 -5.24 20.11
CA SER A 114 8.32 -5.03 21.00
C SER A 114 8.52 -5.75 22.34
N ARG A 115 7.69 -5.44 23.34
CA ARG A 115 7.64 -6.20 24.61
C ARG A 115 7.43 -7.72 24.42
N LEU A 116 6.89 -8.17 23.29
CA LEU A 116 6.63 -9.59 23.04
C LEU A 116 7.89 -10.39 22.64
N HIS A 117 8.96 -9.73 22.20
CA HIS A 117 10.17 -10.38 21.68
C HIS A 117 11.17 -10.82 22.78
N LYS A 118 10.72 -11.66 23.72
CA LYS A 118 11.54 -12.11 24.86
C LYS A 118 12.81 -12.86 24.43
N GLU A 119 12.69 -13.79 23.47
CA GLU A 119 13.83 -14.58 22.99
C GLU A 119 14.87 -13.73 22.24
N VAL A 120 14.43 -12.70 21.51
CA VAL A 120 15.34 -11.75 20.84
C VAL A 120 16.15 -11.00 21.90
N ARG A 121 15.50 -10.50 22.96
CA ARG A 121 16.21 -9.85 24.08
C ARG A 121 17.22 -10.78 24.75
N LYS A 122 16.84 -12.03 24.99
CA LYS A 122 17.73 -13.03 25.58
C LYS A 122 18.95 -13.33 24.69
N ARG A 123 18.76 -13.40 23.36
CA ARG A 123 19.83 -13.73 22.41
C ARG A 123 20.77 -12.56 22.11
N PHE A 124 20.25 -11.33 22.05
CA PHE A 124 20.98 -10.16 21.56
C PHE A 124 21.21 -9.06 22.61
N GLY A 125 20.84 -9.28 23.88
CA GLY A 125 20.95 -8.29 24.96
C GLY A 125 22.35 -8.05 25.53
N GLY A 126 23.41 -8.42 24.80
CA GLY A 126 24.82 -8.24 25.20
C GLY A 126 25.51 -7.07 24.49
N ASP A 127 26.83 -6.99 24.65
CA ASP A 127 27.65 -5.94 24.04
C ASP A 127 27.72 -6.11 22.51
N GLY A 128 27.34 -5.06 21.77
CA GLY A 128 27.47 -5.00 20.30
C GLY A 128 26.18 -4.76 19.52
N CYS A 129 25.01 -4.93 20.14
CA CYS A 129 23.71 -4.64 19.52
C CYS A 129 22.80 -3.88 20.48
N ARG A 130 22.31 -2.69 20.08
CA ARG A 130 21.35 -1.94 20.89
C ARG A 130 19.93 -2.41 20.61
N LEU A 131 19.25 -2.81 21.67
CA LEU A 131 17.84 -3.21 21.62
C LEU A 131 16.97 -2.01 22.00
N ILE A 132 16.05 -1.61 21.12
CA ILE A 132 15.21 -0.44 21.33
C ILE A 132 13.74 -0.87 21.25
N ASN A 133 12.99 -0.60 22.32
CA ASN A 133 11.55 -0.75 22.34
C ASN A 133 10.84 0.60 22.26
N LEU A 134 10.06 0.82 21.20
CA LEU A 134 9.23 2.01 21.01
C LEU A 134 7.78 1.57 20.82
N GLU A 135 7.00 1.66 21.90
CA GLU A 135 5.56 1.38 21.88
C GLU A 135 4.78 2.60 21.37
N THR A 136 3.62 2.35 20.76
CA THR A 136 2.70 3.41 20.31
C THR A 136 1.29 3.11 20.78
N ASP A 137 0.91 3.68 21.92
CA ASP A 137 -0.41 3.49 22.52
C ASP A 137 -1.38 4.64 22.19
N SER A 138 -0.86 5.79 21.73
CA SER A 138 -1.64 6.98 21.34
C SER A 138 -1.12 7.63 20.04
N ILE A 139 -1.91 8.55 19.47
CA ILE A 139 -1.47 9.40 18.34
C ILE A 139 -0.30 10.29 18.78
N ALA A 140 -0.29 10.77 20.02
CA ALA A 140 0.81 11.58 20.54
C ALA A 140 2.12 10.79 20.61
N ASP A 141 2.07 9.50 20.98
CA ASP A 141 3.27 8.65 21.01
C ASP A 141 3.81 8.38 19.61
N SER A 142 2.95 8.32 18.59
CA SER A 142 3.42 8.18 17.20
C SER A 142 4.26 9.40 16.79
N TYR A 143 3.88 10.61 17.20
CA TYR A 143 4.69 11.81 16.96
C TYR A 143 6.04 11.75 17.66
N LYS A 144 6.06 11.33 18.93
CA LYS A 144 7.31 11.17 19.69
C LYS A 144 8.24 10.18 19.00
N ASN A 145 7.70 9.03 18.57
CA ASN A 145 8.47 8.00 17.87
C ASN A 145 9.00 8.50 16.52
N ILE A 146 8.21 9.25 15.75
CA ILE A 146 8.64 9.86 14.48
C ILE A 146 9.80 10.83 14.71
N LEU A 147 9.68 11.75 15.66
CA LEU A 147 10.71 12.74 15.97
C LEU A 147 11.97 12.11 16.55
N LEU A 148 11.82 11.11 17.42
CA LEU A 148 12.94 10.36 17.98
C LEU A 148 13.72 9.62 16.88
N LEU A 149 13.01 8.93 15.97
CA LEU A 149 13.65 8.25 14.84
C LEU A 149 14.30 9.27 13.89
N GLY A 150 13.71 10.46 13.72
CA GLY A 150 14.35 11.60 13.06
C GLY A 150 15.73 11.91 13.64
N ARG A 151 15.84 12.05 14.96
CA ARG A 151 17.13 12.27 15.64
C ARG A 151 18.09 11.09 15.49
N ILE A 152 17.61 9.86 15.74
CA ILE A 152 18.43 8.63 15.64
C ILE A 152 19.09 8.51 14.25
N PHE A 153 18.36 8.86 13.19
CA PHE A 153 18.83 8.72 11.81
C PHE A 153 19.35 10.01 11.16
N ASN A 154 19.43 11.13 11.88
CA ASN A 154 19.81 12.45 11.36
C ASN A 154 18.92 12.89 10.18
N ARG A 155 17.61 12.90 10.45
CA ARG A 155 16.45 13.16 9.57
C ARG A 155 15.37 13.96 10.28
N GLU A 156 15.76 14.88 11.15
CA GLU A 156 14.87 15.68 12.00
C GLU A 156 13.90 16.53 11.16
N LYS A 157 14.39 17.16 10.09
CA LYS A 157 13.55 17.97 9.18
C LYS A 157 12.47 17.13 8.50
N GLU A 158 12.83 15.94 8.03
CA GLU A 158 11.89 15.00 7.41
C GLU A 158 10.87 14.49 8.42
N ALA A 159 11.30 14.18 9.65
CA ALA A 159 10.42 13.76 10.73
C ALA A 159 9.41 14.86 11.12
N GLU A 160 9.87 16.11 11.26
CA GLU A 160 9.01 17.27 11.53
C GLU A 160 7.99 17.48 10.40
N ARG A 161 8.41 17.36 9.14
CA ARG A 161 7.50 17.43 8.00
C ARG A 161 6.40 16.38 8.09
N VAL A 162 6.74 15.13 8.41
CA VAL A 162 5.76 14.04 8.55
C VAL A 162 4.77 14.33 9.69
N VAL A 163 5.24 14.77 10.86
CA VAL A 163 4.36 15.13 11.97
C VAL A 163 3.44 16.30 11.62
N ASN A 164 3.95 17.31 10.92
CA ASN A 164 3.17 18.47 10.48
C ASN A 164 2.10 18.10 9.44
N GLU A 165 2.39 17.16 8.53
CA GLU A 165 1.41 16.58 7.61
C GLU A 165 0.26 15.94 8.37
N ILE A 166 0.56 15.01 9.30
CA ILE A 166 -0.46 14.33 10.11
C ILE A 166 -1.31 15.34 10.90
N LYS A 167 -0.67 16.31 11.56
CA LYS A 167 -1.36 17.36 12.33
C LYS A 167 -2.23 18.24 11.42
N SER A 168 -1.82 18.49 10.19
CA SER A 168 -2.62 19.27 9.24
C SER A 168 -3.90 18.54 8.86
N GLU A 169 -3.79 17.26 8.50
CA GLU A 169 -4.93 16.40 8.16
C GLU A 169 -5.93 16.33 9.32
N LEU A 170 -5.45 16.05 10.54
CA LEU A 170 -6.31 15.98 11.73
C LEU A 170 -7.00 17.32 12.04
N ARG A 171 -6.33 18.47 11.82
CA ARG A 171 -6.94 19.79 12.02
C ARG A 171 -8.08 20.05 11.03
N ILE A 172 -7.95 19.62 9.79
CA ILE A 172 -9.03 19.74 8.80
C ILE A 172 -10.23 18.89 9.21
N ILE A 173 -10.00 17.63 9.61
CA ILE A 173 -11.08 16.76 10.09
C ILE A 173 -11.75 17.31 11.33
N ALA A 174 -10.98 17.80 12.31
CA ALA A 174 -11.54 18.42 13.50
C ALA A 174 -12.47 19.59 13.17
N LYS A 175 -12.10 20.45 12.21
CA LYS A 175 -12.96 21.56 11.74
C LYS A 175 -14.24 21.06 11.05
N LYS A 176 -14.16 20.00 10.24
CA LYS A 176 -15.35 19.41 9.59
C LYS A 176 -16.29 18.77 10.61
N VAL A 177 -15.75 17.95 11.51
CA VAL A 177 -16.51 17.26 12.56
C VAL A 177 -17.13 18.23 13.56
N ALA A 178 -16.51 19.38 13.82
CA ALA A 178 -17.06 20.41 14.69
C ALA A 178 -18.39 20.99 14.17
N ARG A 179 -18.64 20.94 12.86
CA ARG A 179 -19.91 21.36 12.25
C ARG A 179 -21.01 20.31 12.39
N ILE A 180 -20.67 19.09 12.78
CA ILE A 180 -21.63 17.99 12.97
C ILE A 180 -22.19 18.05 14.40
N PRO A 181 -23.51 18.26 14.57
CA PRO A 181 -24.14 18.27 15.87
C PRO A 181 -23.90 16.95 16.62
N MET A 182 -23.78 17.02 17.94
CA MET A 182 -23.57 15.82 18.77
C MET A 182 -24.64 14.75 18.54
N SER A 183 -25.90 15.15 18.31
CA SER A 183 -27.02 14.25 17.99
C SER A 183 -26.87 13.48 16.67
N LYS A 184 -26.03 13.95 15.75
CA LYS A 184 -25.74 13.29 14.48
C LYS A 184 -24.47 12.44 14.51
N ARG A 185 -23.66 12.54 15.58
CA ARG A 185 -22.43 11.75 15.68
C ARG A 185 -22.74 10.27 15.78
N LYS A 186 -21.94 9.46 15.09
CA LYS A 186 -22.20 8.01 14.96
C LYS A 186 -21.48 7.22 16.03
N ARG A 187 -22.14 6.21 16.58
CA ARG A 187 -21.50 5.17 17.40
C ARG A 187 -20.70 4.24 16.49
N VAL A 188 -19.38 4.21 16.66
CA VAL A 188 -18.45 3.47 15.79
C VAL A 188 -17.71 2.44 16.61
N ILE A 189 -17.60 1.22 16.09
CA ILE A 189 -16.82 0.16 16.72
C ILE A 189 -15.79 -0.42 15.74
N ARG A 190 -14.57 -0.65 16.24
CA ARG A 190 -13.56 -1.42 15.51
C ARG A 190 -13.65 -2.88 15.91
N LEU A 191 -13.88 -3.77 14.95
CA LEU A 191 -13.86 -5.21 15.17
C LEU A 191 -12.45 -5.76 14.95
N MET A 192 -11.93 -6.50 15.93
CA MET A 192 -10.61 -7.16 15.92
C MET A 192 -10.71 -8.69 16.11
N GLY A 193 -11.93 -9.21 16.21
CA GLY A 193 -12.23 -10.59 16.58
C GLY A 193 -11.99 -11.63 15.48
N ARG A 194 -11.34 -12.74 15.84
CA ARG A 194 -11.14 -13.91 14.96
C ARG A 194 -11.93 -15.13 15.42
N ASP A 195 -11.87 -15.44 16.72
CA ASP A 195 -12.59 -16.56 17.36
C ASP A 195 -13.65 -16.07 18.38
N SER A 196 -13.37 -14.96 19.06
CA SER A 196 -14.29 -14.19 19.91
C SER A 196 -14.44 -12.76 19.40
N VAL A 197 -15.50 -12.07 19.82
CA VAL A 197 -15.74 -10.66 19.46
C VAL A 197 -14.83 -9.79 20.31
N MET A 198 -13.85 -9.18 19.67
CA MET A 198 -12.83 -8.36 20.33
C MET A 198 -12.80 -6.95 19.74
N VAL A 199 -12.51 -5.97 20.58
CA VAL A 199 -12.45 -4.54 20.24
C VAL A 199 -11.25 -3.89 20.93
N PRO A 200 -10.81 -2.70 20.50
CA PRO A 200 -9.80 -1.94 21.23
C PRO A 200 -10.30 -1.51 22.61
N GLY A 201 -9.42 -1.50 23.62
CA GLY A 201 -9.72 -0.94 24.95
C GLY A 201 -9.90 0.59 24.93
N ASP A 202 -10.46 1.13 26.00
CA ASP A 202 -10.87 2.53 26.10
C ASP A 202 -9.73 3.53 25.89
N ASP A 203 -8.49 3.13 26.25
CA ASP A 203 -7.23 3.87 26.18
C ASP A 203 -6.42 3.64 24.89
N SER A 204 -6.97 2.91 23.94
CA SER A 204 -6.26 2.58 22.69
C SER A 204 -6.22 3.72 21.67
N PHE A 205 -5.13 3.81 20.91
CA PHE A 205 -5.03 4.74 19.78
C PHE A 205 -6.13 4.53 18.73
N GLN A 206 -6.72 3.34 18.60
CA GLN A 206 -7.81 3.14 17.64
C GLN A 206 -9.10 3.79 18.08
N ASN A 207 -9.39 3.79 19.38
CA ASN A 207 -10.50 4.57 19.91
C ASN A 207 -10.18 6.08 19.89
N GLU A 208 -8.93 6.49 20.02
CA GLU A 208 -8.50 7.88 19.76
C GLU A 208 -8.75 8.29 18.30
N MET A 209 -8.41 7.45 17.33
CA MET A 209 -8.69 7.69 15.90
C MET A 209 -10.19 7.75 15.60
N ILE A 210 -11.02 6.92 16.26
CA ILE A 210 -12.49 7.01 16.14
C ILE A 210 -12.98 8.39 16.61
N ARG A 211 -12.51 8.84 17.78
CA ARG A 211 -12.88 10.16 18.33
C ARG A 211 -12.41 11.29 17.41
N ALA A 212 -11.18 11.21 16.90
CA ALA A 212 -10.63 12.18 15.96
C ALA A 212 -11.42 12.24 14.64
N ALA A 213 -11.97 11.12 14.18
CA ALA A 213 -12.87 11.05 13.03
C ALA A 213 -14.29 11.54 13.33
N GLY A 214 -14.59 11.95 14.57
CA GLY A 214 -15.90 12.41 15.00
C GLY A 214 -16.86 11.32 15.43
N GLY A 215 -16.43 10.05 15.45
CA GLY A 215 -17.21 8.94 15.97
C GLY A 215 -17.20 8.86 17.49
N ILE A 216 -18.15 8.10 18.03
CA ILE A 216 -18.27 7.77 19.46
C ILE A 216 -17.85 6.31 19.61
N PRO A 217 -16.69 5.97 20.20
CA PRO A 217 -16.32 4.58 20.49
C PRO A 217 -17.09 4.04 21.70
N PRO A 218 -17.12 2.71 21.92
CA PRO A 218 -17.65 2.16 23.17
C PRO A 218 -16.77 2.55 24.36
N GLU A 219 -17.39 2.73 25.51
CA GLU A 219 -16.72 2.90 26.81
C GLU A 219 -17.04 1.67 27.66
N LEU A 220 -16.11 0.74 27.74
CA LEU A 220 -16.33 -0.59 28.33
C LEU A 220 -15.82 -0.70 29.77
N GLY A 221 -15.07 0.29 30.26
CA GLY A 221 -14.31 0.20 31.51
C GLY A 221 -13.13 -0.77 31.40
N LYS A 222 -12.67 -1.09 30.18
CA LYS A 222 -11.63 -2.08 29.89
C LYS A 222 -10.48 -1.41 29.14
N LYS A 223 -9.25 -1.59 29.64
CA LYS A 223 -8.04 -1.01 29.07
C LYS A 223 -7.19 -2.04 28.33
N GLY A 224 -6.34 -1.57 27.42
CA GLY A 224 -5.36 -2.35 26.69
C GLY A 224 -5.65 -2.49 25.19
N ASN A 225 -4.69 -3.09 24.48
CA ASN A 225 -4.70 -3.17 23.01
C ASN A 225 -5.90 -3.94 22.43
N ILE A 226 -6.40 -4.94 23.15
CA ILE A 226 -7.53 -5.78 22.73
C ILE A 226 -8.32 -6.21 23.98
N VAL A 227 -9.63 -6.04 23.95
CA VAL A 227 -10.56 -6.46 25.00
C VAL A 227 -11.72 -7.27 24.42
N ILE A 228 -12.25 -8.21 25.19
CA ILE A 228 -13.44 -8.99 24.81
C ILE A 228 -14.68 -8.16 25.13
N ILE A 229 -15.59 -8.04 24.15
CA ILE A 229 -16.90 -7.40 24.31
C ILE A 229 -17.99 -8.47 24.40
N THR A 230 -18.88 -8.37 25.39
CA THR A 230 -20.00 -9.30 25.58
C THR A 230 -21.20 -8.92 24.71
N LYS A 231 -22.14 -9.86 24.56
CA LYS A 231 -23.36 -9.63 23.78
C LYS A 231 -24.15 -8.46 24.32
N GLU A 232 -24.32 -8.40 25.63
CA GLU A 232 -25.02 -7.35 26.33
C GLU A 232 -24.35 -6.00 26.09
N GLU A 233 -23.01 -5.94 26.14
CA GLU A 233 -22.24 -4.72 25.92
C GLU A 233 -22.41 -4.17 24.50
N TRP A 234 -22.23 -4.99 23.45
CA TRP A 234 -22.37 -4.47 22.08
C TRP A 234 -23.82 -4.17 21.70
N MET A 235 -24.79 -4.91 22.27
CA MET A 235 -26.21 -4.62 22.06
C MET A 235 -26.62 -3.32 22.77
N LYS A 236 -26.14 -3.09 23.99
CA LYS A 236 -26.36 -1.83 24.72
C LYS A 236 -25.73 -0.65 23.99
N PHE A 237 -24.52 -0.82 23.46
CA PHE A 237 -23.86 0.21 22.66
C PHE A 237 -24.56 0.44 21.30
N ASN A 238 -25.14 -0.59 20.70
CA ASN A 238 -25.81 -0.58 19.39
C ASN A 238 -25.02 0.22 18.33
N PRO A 239 -23.88 -0.31 17.82
CA PRO A 239 -23.05 0.43 16.87
C PRO A 239 -23.82 0.78 15.60
N GLN A 240 -23.61 2.00 15.10
CA GLN A 240 -24.17 2.49 13.83
C GLN A 240 -23.18 2.30 12.67
N VAL A 241 -21.89 2.20 12.99
CA VAL A 241 -20.83 1.88 12.04
C VAL A 241 -19.91 0.84 12.64
N ILE A 242 -19.55 -0.17 11.84
CA ILE A 242 -18.50 -1.14 12.17
C ILE A 242 -17.37 -0.94 11.15
N TYR A 243 -16.13 -0.90 11.62
CA TYR A 243 -15.00 -1.09 10.72
C TYR A 243 -14.06 -2.21 11.18
N GLY A 244 -13.46 -2.88 10.21
CA GLY A 244 -12.45 -3.91 10.41
C GLY A 244 -11.23 -3.67 9.54
N CYS A 245 -10.24 -4.56 9.67
CA CYS A 245 -9.07 -4.55 8.81
C CYS A 245 -9.05 -5.74 7.84
N GLY A 246 -8.26 -5.63 6.76
CA GLY A 246 -8.16 -6.65 5.71
C GLY A 246 -8.05 -8.09 6.22
N GLY A 247 -8.72 -9.02 5.53
CA GLY A 247 -8.81 -10.44 5.92
C GLY A 247 -9.93 -10.75 6.91
N ASP A 248 -10.30 -9.81 7.79
CA ASP A 248 -11.35 -10.07 8.78
C ASP A 248 -12.75 -10.06 8.17
N GLY A 249 -12.96 -9.57 6.95
CA GLY A 249 -14.31 -9.46 6.38
C GLY A 249 -15.06 -10.76 6.19
N GLU A 250 -14.38 -11.85 5.81
CA GLU A 250 -15.01 -13.18 5.76
C GLU A 250 -15.31 -13.74 7.14
N THR A 251 -14.42 -13.50 8.11
CA THR A 251 -14.60 -13.94 9.49
C THR A 251 -15.71 -13.13 10.18
N ALA A 252 -15.75 -11.82 9.94
CA ALA A 252 -16.75 -10.86 10.39
C ALA A 252 -18.16 -11.24 9.88
N LYS A 253 -18.28 -11.66 8.62
CA LYS A 253 -19.55 -12.20 8.08
C LYS A 253 -20.10 -13.38 8.89
N LYS A 254 -19.23 -14.26 9.42
CA LYS A 254 -19.67 -15.36 10.30
C LYS A 254 -20.20 -14.87 11.64
N PHE A 255 -19.71 -13.72 12.13
CA PHE A 255 -20.22 -13.09 13.35
C PHE A 255 -21.54 -12.34 13.13
N PHE A 256 -21.70 -11.69 11.97
CA PHE A 256 -22.87 -10.86 11.67
C PHE A 256 -24.18 -11.64 11.57
N ASN A 257 -24.11 -12.94 11.26
CA ASN A 257 -25.28 -13.82 11.27
C ASN A 257 -25.67 -14.34 12.67
N ARG A 258 -24.88 -14.06 13.72
CA ARG A 258 -25.18 -14.52 15.09
C ARG A 258 -26.25 -13.63 15.75
N PRO A 259 -27.10 -14.17 16.65
CA PRO A 259 -28.05 -13.37 17.43
C PRO A 259 -27.37 -12.21 18.17
N GLY A 260 -27.99 -11.03 18.17
CA GLY A 260 -27.41 -9.80 18.72
C GLY A 260 -26.71 -8.96 17.65
N TRP A 261 -25.83 -9.54 16.82
CA TRP A 261 -25.16 -8.78 15.75
C TRP A 261 -26.10 -8.44 14.58
N LYS A 262 -26.96 -9.37 14.17
CA LYS A 262 -27.98 -9.09 13.14
C LYS A 262 -28.93 -7.94 13.51
N ASP A 263 -29.00 -7.61 14.81
CA ASP A 263 -29.98 -6.70 15.39
C ASP A 263 -29.45 -5.26 15.55
N VAL A 264 -28.14 -5.03 15.45
CA VAL A 264 -27.55 -3.69 15.59
C VAL A 264 -27.69 -2.85 14.31
N ASP A 265 -27.73 -1.53 14.48
CA ASP A 265 -27.97 -0.57 13.41
C ASP A 265 -26.96 -0.70 12.26
N ALA A 266 -25.68 -0.93 12.57
CA ALA A 266 -24.62 -1.06 11.57
C ALA A 266 -24.87 -2.20 10.59
N ILE A 267 -25.39 -3.35 11.06
CA ILE A 267 -25.66 -4.51 10.21
C ILE A 267 -26.95 -4.30 9.41
N LYS A 268 -28.02 -3.83 10.07
CA LYS A 268 -29.31 -3.54 9.41
C LYS A 268 -29.17 -2.53 8.27
N ASN A 269 -28.31 -1.52 8.44
CA ASN A 269 -28.10 -0.46 7.46
C ASN A 269 -26.89 -0.69 6.55
N GLY A 270 -26.22 -1.85 6.65
CA GLY A 270 -25.06 -2.19 5.82
C GLY A 270 -23.84 -1.26 5.99
N LYS A 271 -23.68 -0.59 7.13
CA LYS A 271 -22.58 0.35 7.41
C LYS A 271 -21.37 -0.37 8.01
N ILE A 272 -20.76 -1.24 7.19
CA ILE A 272 -19.60 -2.05 7.54
C ILE A 272 -18.46 -1.75 6.58
N PHE A 273 -17.36 -1.22 7.09
CA PHE A 273 -16.21 -0.80 6.28
C PHE A 273 -14.97 -1.66 6.57
N TYR A 274 -14.15 -1.88 5.54
CA TYR A 274 -12.87 -2.57 5.69
C TYR A 274 -11.77 -1.68 5.16
N PHE A 275 -10.76 -1.47 5.99
CA PHE A 275 -9.60 -0.67 5.65
C PHE A 275 -8.32 -1.52 5.67
N PRO A 276 -7.24 -1.09 5.01
CA PRO A 276 -5.96 -1.78 5.09
C PRO A 276 -5.47 -1.96 6.54
N CYS A 277 -4.89 -3.12 6.86
CA CYS A 277 -4.29 -3.39 8.17
C CYS A 277 -3.21 -2.38 8.53
N ASP A 278 -2.43 -1.94 7.54
CA ASP A 278 -1.32 -1.01 7.74
C ASP A 278 -1.80 0.36 8.24
N LEU A 279 -3.05 0.75 7.95
CA LEU A 279 -3.67 1.99 8.42
C LEU A 279 -4.42 1.85 9.76
N THR A 280 -4.97 0.67 10.03
CA THR A 280 -5.87 0.46 11.18
C THR A 280 -5.17 -0.15 12.39
N CYS A 281 -4.13 -0.96 12.16
CA CYS A 281 -3.42 -1.69 13.21
C CYS A 281 -2.18 -0.96 13.71
N ARG A 282 -1.88 0.24 13.20
CA ARG A 282 -0.65 0.98 13.50
C ARG A 282 -0.99 2.47 13.65
N ALA A 283 -0.53 3.11 14.71
CA ALA A 283 -0.40 4.56 14.76
C ALA A 283 1.03 4.91 14.30
N SER A 284 1.14 5.44 13.09
CA SER A 284 2.42 5.69 12.41
C SER A 284 2.29 6.88 11.46
N THR A 285 2.85 6.81 10.26
CA THR A 285 2.99 7.96 9.36
C THR A 285 1.69 8.34 8.64
N HIS A 286 0.68 7.46 8.62
CA HIS A 286 -0.59 7.64 7.91
C HIS A 286 -1.81 7.88 8.82
N THR A 287 -1.60 8.22 10.09
CA THR A 287 -2.72 8.36 11.05
C THR A 287 -3.73 9.43 10.64
N GLY A 288 -3.28 10.60 10.18
CA GLY A 288 -4.18 11.68 9.75
C GLY A 288 -4.97 11.31 8.50
N TYR A 289 -4.30 10.69 7.54
CA TYR A 289 -4.89 10.11 6.34
C TYR A 289 -5.96 9.05 6.64
N PHE A 290 -5.69 8.11 7.56
CA PHE A 290 -6.69 7.11 7.96
C PHE A 290 -7.89 7.75 8.67
N VAL A 291 -7.66 8.68 9.60
CA VAL A 291 -8.74 9.42 10.28
C VAL A 291 -9.60 10.18 9.26
N SER A 292 -8.97 10.76 8.24
CA SER A 292 -9.67 11.43 7.13
C SER A 292 -10.58 10.48 6.36
N TRP A 293 -10.08 9.30 6.01
CA TRP A 293 -10.84 8.30 5.29
C TRP A 293 -11.98 7.71 6.14
N LEU A 294 -11.72 7.45 7.41
CA LEU A 294 -12.74 6.98 8.36
C LEU A 294 -13.86 8.01 8.51
N ALA A 295 -13.52 9.29 8.73
CA ALA A 295 -14.49 10.37 8.86
C ALA A 295 -15.37 10.52 7.61
N ALA A 296 -14.78 10.50 6.41
CA ALA A 296 -15.51 10.58 5.15
C ALA A 296 -16.41 9.37 4.89
N SER A 297 -16.05 8.19 5.42
CA SER A 297 -16.89 6.98 5.34
C SER A 297 -18.06 7.02 6.33
N VAL A 298 -17.84 7.58 7.52
CA VAL A 298 -18.86 7.70 8.58
C VAL A 298 -19.88 8.80 8.26
N TYR A 299 -19.41 9.93 7.72
CA TYR A 299 -20.17 11.16 7.49
C TYR A 299 -20.29 11.53 6.01
N GLU A 300 -20.49 10.52 5.15
CA GLU A 300 -20.60 10.66 3.69
C GLU A 300 -21.66 11.71 3.28
N ASP A 301 -22.79 11.75 3.98
CA ASP A 301 -23.90 12.67 3.72
C ASP A 301 -23.54 14.12 4.04
N GLU A 302 -22.85 14.35 5.14
CA GLU A 302 -22.41 15.67 5.57
C GLU A 302 -21.20 16.14 4.73
N PHE A 303 -20.21 15.27 4.51
CA PHE A 303 -18.96 15.64 3.83
C PHE A 303 -19.12 15.86 2.32
N SER A 304 -20.19 15.33 1.71
CA SER A 304 -20.51 15.56 0.29
C SER A 304 -21.08 16.95 0.00
N ARG A 305 -21.57 17.66 1.03
CA ARG A 305 -22.18 19.00 0.91
C ARG A 305 -21.12 20.10 0.80
N LYS A 306 -21.33 21.04 -0.12
CA LYS A 306 -20.39 22.13 -0.37
C LYS A 306 -20.31 23.11 0.81
N GLU A 307 -21.41 23.28 1.53
CA GLU A 307 -21.52 24.18 2.68
C GLU A 307 -20.72 23.67 3.89
N GLU A 308 -20.48 22.36 3.95
CA GLU A 308 -19.72 21.69 5.01
C GLU A 308 -18.20 21.63 4.74
N GLN A 309 -17.74 22.30 3.67
CA GLN A 309 -16.33 22.39 3.34
C GLN A 309 -15.60 23.45 4.17
N VAL A 310 -14.35 23.15 4.49
CA VAL A 310 -13.44 24.00 5.26
C VAL A 310 -12.47 24.73 4.33
N LEU A 311 -11.98 24.02 3.31
CA LEU A 311 -11.06 24.47 2.29
C LEU A 311 -11.83 24.73 0.99
N LYS A 312 -11.43 25.79 0.28
CA LYS A 312 -11.90 26.04 -1.07
C LYS A 312 -11.29 24.99 -2.01
N ASP A 313 -12.11 24.53 -2.93
CA ASP A 313 -11.66 23.75 -4.08
C ASP A 313 -10.77 24.59 -5.00
N HIS A 314 -9.48 24.25 -5.09
CA HIS A 314 -8.52 24.90 -5.97
C HIS A 314 -7.24 24.07 -6.10
N VAL A 315 -6.51 24.30 -7.20
CA VAL A 315 -5.11 23.88 -7.34
C VAL A 315 -4.24 24.80 -6.50
N PHE A 316 -3.37 24.22 -5.66
CA PHE A 316 -2.48 24.98 -4.78
C PHE A 316 -0.98 24.71 -5.03
N LYS A 317 -0.66 23.69 -5.83
CA LYS A 317 0.73 23.36 -6.19
C LYS A 317 0.75 22.56 -7.49
N SER A 318 1.66 22.87 -8.40
CA SER A 318 1.90 22.07 -9.60
C SER A 318 3.36 21.63 -9.67
N ARG A 319 3.58 20.41 -10.17
CA ARG A 319 4.91 19.88 -10.48
C ARG A 319 4.96 19.59 -11.98
N HIS A 320 5.77 20.34 -12.71
CA HIS A 320 5.98 20.11 -14.14
C HIS A 320 6.80 18.85 -14.38
N LEU A 321 6.52 18.17 -15.48
CA LEU A 321 7.25 17.01 -15.98
C LEU A 321 7.93 17.41 -17.30
N ASP A 322 8.93 16.65 -17.70
CA ASP A 322 9.65 16.88 -18.95
C ASP A 322 9.39 15.71 -19.90
N LEU A 323 8.84 16.02 -21.08
CA LEU A 323 8.63 15.09 -22.18
C LEU A 323 9.10 15.74 -23.48
N ASP A 324 9.96 15.03 -24.20
CA ASP A 324 10.50 15.45 -25.49
C ASP A 324 9.49 15.09 -26.60
N LEU A 325 8.42 15.89 -26.72
CA LEU A 325 7.37 15.78 -27.76
C LEU A 325 6.90 17.17 -28.22
N ASP A 326 7.13 17.50 -29.49
CA ASP A 326 6.95 18.87 -30.02
C ASP A 326 5.51 19.42 -29.94
N TYR A 327 4.49 18.57 -29.84
CA TYR A 327 3.09 18.99 -29.79
C TYR A 327 2.56 19.23 -28.37
N ILE A 328 3.35 18.93 -27.33
CA ILE A 328 2.98 19.20 -25.94
C ILE A 328 3.37 20.64 -25.60
N GLU A 329 2.42 21.40 -25.09
CA GLU A 329 2.64 22.75 -24.57
C GLU A 329 3.13 22.69 -23.12
N ASP A 330 2.42 21.94 -22.28
CA ASP A 330 2.77 21.74 -20.88
C ASP A 330 2.35 20.35 -20.39
N ILE A 331 3.12 19.79 -19.47
CA ILE A 331 2.74 18.59 -18.73
C ILE A 331 3.05 18.77 -17.26
N ARG A 332 2.04 18.54 -16.42
CA ARG A 332 2.16 18.77 -14.97
C ARG A 332 1.28 17.83 -14.16
N ILE A 333 1.68 17.62 -12.90
CA ILE A 333 0.83 17.07 -11.85
C ILE A 333 0.38 18.21 -10.94
N SER A 334 -0.90 18.55 -11.02
CA SER A 334 -1.56 19.58 -10.21
C SER A 334 -2.12 18.96 -8.94
N HIS A 335 -1.72 19.48 -7.78
CA HIS A 335 -2.27 19.16 -6.47
C HIS A 335 -3.42 20.11 -6.17
N SER A 336 -4.57 19.54 -5.87
CA SER A 336 -5.78 20.29 -5.55
C SER A 336 -6.42 19.80 -4.27
N ASN A 337 -7.15 20.70 -3.62
CA ASN A 337 -8.13 20.32 -2.61
C ASN A 337 -9.47 20.10 -3.32
N ILE A 338 -10.07 18.93 -3.12
CA ILE A 338 -11.44 18.63 -3.55
C ILE A 338 -12.11 17.91 -2.39
N HIS A 339 -13.28 18.38 -1.96
CA HIS A 339 -13.93 17.89 -0.73
C HIS A 339 -13.06 18.00 0.52
N ASP A 340 -12.16 19.00 0.59
CA ASP A 340 -11.15 19.18 1.66
C ASP A 340 -10.00 18.16 1.68
N PHE A 341 -9.95 17.26 0.71
CA PHE A 341 -8.93 16.23 0.62
C PHE A 341 -7.97 16.49 -0.53
N LEU A 342 -6.72 16.04 -0.34
CA LEU A 342 -5.70 16.10 -1.38
C LEU A 342 -6.11 15.22 -2.57
N ASN A 343 -6.07 15.82 -3.75
CA ASN A 343 -6.21 15.15 -5.03
C ASN A 343 -5.03 15.54 -5.92
N LYS A 344 -4.70 14.70 -6.91
CA LYS A 344 -3.57 14.95 -7.82
C LYS A 344 -4.04 14.69 -9.24
N THR A 345 -3.76 15.62 -10.15
CA THR A 345 -4.23 15.52 -11.53
C THR A 345 -3.06 15.64 -12.48
N LEU A 346 -2.78 14.60 -13.26
CA LEU A 346 -1.94 14.71 -14.43
C LEU A 346 -2.70 15.46 -15.52
N ILE A 347 -2.08 16.50 -16.06
CA ILE A 347 -2.60 17.31 -17.17
C ILE A 347 -1.52 17.37 -18.23
N VAL A 348 -1.88 17.05 -19.47
CA VAL A 348 -1.07 17.20 -20.67
C VAL A 348 -1.81 18.14 -21.61
N ASP A 349 -1.30 19.35 -21.74
CA ASP A 349 -1.85 20.40 -22.61
C ASP A 349 -1.14 20.35 -23.97
N PHE A 350 -1.90 20.45 -25.05
CA PHE A 350 -1.38 20.42 -26.42
C PHE A 350 -1.28 21.83 -26.99
N LYS A 351 -0.27 22.07 -27.83
CA LYS A 351 -0.11 23.35 -28.54
C LYS A 351 -1.25 23.63 -29.51
N GLU A 352 -1.80 22.58 -30.11
CA GLU A 352 -2.93 22.62 -31.03
C GLU A 352 -3.91 21.50 -30.68
N PRO A 353 -5.23 21.66 -30.89
CA PRO A 353 -6.20 20.61 -30.60
C PRO A 353 -5.96 19.34 -31.43
N LEU A 354 -6.00 18.18 -30.75
CA LEU A 354 -5.73 16.87 -31.33
C LEU A 354 -6.93 15.93 -31.27
N THR A 355 -6.88 14.86 -32.05
CA THR A 355 -7.78 13.71 -31.93
C THR A 355 -7.24 12.68 -30.94
N VAL A 356 -8.13 12.10 -30.15
CA VAL A 356 -7.82 11.03 -29.18
C VAL A 356 -8.82 9.88 -29.29
N VAL A 357 -8.39 8.69 -28.90
CA VAL A 357 -9.30 7.55 -28.63
C VAL A 357 -9.16 7.17 -27.16
N SER A 358 -10.26 7.26 -26.42
CA SER A 358 -10.35 6.91 -25.00
C SER A 358 -11.25 5.69 -24.81
N ALA A 359 -10.83 4.75 -23.97
CA ALA A 359 -11.68 3.62 -23.55
C ALA A 359 -12.89 4.08 -22.74
N LEU A 360 -12.82 5.28 -22.12
CA LEU A 360 -13.89 5.85 -21.31
C LEU A 360 -14.89 6.69 -22.14
N GLU A 361 -14.40 7.36 -23.19
CA GLU A 361 -15.19 8.38 -23.91
C GLU A 361 -15.34 8.12 -25.42
N GLY A 362 -14.71 7.07 -25.94
CA GLY A 362 -14.62 6.81 -27.37
C GLY A 362 -13.64 7.76 -28.09
N GLN A 363 -13.83 7.91 -29.40
CA GLN A 363 -13.02 8.83 -30.21
C GLN A 363 -13.58 10.25 -30.14
N ARG A 364 -12.71 11.23 -29.88
CA ARG A 364 -13.05 12.66 -29.84
C ARG A 364 -11.97 13.47 -30.56
N SER A 365 -12.40 14.56 -31.20
CA SER A 365 -11.54 15.52 -31.88
C SER A 365 -11.63 16.89 -31.22
N LEU A 366 -10.73 17.80 -31.58
CA LEU A 366 -10.62 19.14 -30.99
C LEU A 366 -10.34 19.11 -29.48
N ILE A 367 -9.57 18.11 -29.03
CA ILE A 367 -9.16 17.96 -27.63
C ILE A 367 -7.89 18.77 -27.40
N GLU A 368 -7.94 19.69 -26.45
CA GLU A 368 -6.84 20.57 -26.06
C GLU A 368 -6.00 19.96 -24.94
N SER A 369 -6.56 19.01 -24.19
CA SER A 369 -5.85 18.38 -23.07
C SER A 369 -6.29 16.95 -22.79
N VAL A 370 -5.33 16.11 -22.43
CA VAL A 370 -5.59 14.79 -21.83
C VAL A 370 -5.06 14.71 -20.41
N GLY A 371 -5.61 13.81 -19.61
CA GLY A 371 -5.15 13.70 -18.22
C GLY A 371 -5.59 12.46 -17.49
N ASN A 372 -5.12 12.35 -16.25
CA ASN A 372 -5.48 11.29 -15.33
C ASN A 372 -5.63 11.88 -13.92
N HIS A 373 -6.82 11.79 -13.35
CA HIS A 373 -7.15 12.35 -12.05
C HIS A 373 -7.10 11.28 -10.96
N TYR A 374 -6.21 11.45 -9.99
CA TYR A 374 -6.17 10.68 -8.76
C TYR A 374 -7.14 11.26 -7.72
N SER A 375 -8.12 10.44 -7.34
CA SER A 375 -8.97 10.69 -6.18
C SER A 375 -8.44 9.94 -4.97
N SER A 376 -8.14 10.67 -3.88
CA SER A 376 -7.72 10.02 -2.63
C SER A 376 -8.88 9.24 -2.00
N PRO A 377 -8.60 8.17 -1.22
CA PRO A 377 -9.65 7.32 -0.66
C PRO A 377 -10.76 8.00 0.16
N PRO A 378 -10.49 9.09 0.93
CA PRO A 378 -11.58 9.86 1.55
C PRO A 378 -12.60 10.42 0.54
N CYS A 379 -12.21 10.65 -0.71
CA CYS A 379 -13.11 11.13 -1.77
C CYS A 379 -13.93 10.02 -2.44
N TRP A 380 -13.59 8.74 -2.27
CA TRP A 380 -14.22 7.66 -3.05
C TRP A 380 -15.72 7.52 -2.77
N SER A 381 -16.13 7.45 -1.50
CA SER A 381 -17.55 7.38 -1.13
C SER A 381 -18.30 8.64 -1.58
N LEU A 382 -17.70 9.81 -1.39
CA LEU A 382 -18.27 11.10 -1.80
C LEU A 382 -18.50 11.16 -3.32
N GLY A 383 -17.52 10.70 -4.09
CA GLY A 383 -17.58 10.62 -5.54
C GLY A 383 -18.66 9.65 -6.03
N HIS A 384 -18.73 8.44 -5.47
CA HIS A 384 -19.77 7.46 -5.82
C HIS A 384 -21.18 7.99 -5.53
N LYS A 385 -21.35 8.70 -4.42
CA LYS A 385 -22.63 9.33 -4.06
C LYS A 385 -23.06 10.43 -5.02
N LEU A 386 -22.11 11.25 -5.46
CA LEU A 386 -22.39 12.38 -6.36
C LEU A 386 -22.57 11.92 -7.81
N GLY A 387 -21.90 10.83 -8.21
CA GLY A 387 -21.87 10.32 -9.58
C GLY A 387 -20.75 10.94 -10.41
N LEU A 388 -20.28 10.20 -11.42
CA LEU A 388 -19.11 10.58 -12.23
C LEU A 388 -19.28 11.93 -12.95
N GLY A 389 -20.45 12.23 -13.51
CA GLY A 389 -20.68 13.49 -14.23
C GLY A 389 -20.45 14.74 -13.36
N ARG A 390 -21.04 14.78 -12.15
CA ARG A 390 -20.83 15.89 -11.22
C ARG A 390 -19.40 15.95 -10.69
N LEU A 391 -18.77 14.79 -10.50
CA LEU A 391 -17.38 14.71 -10.11
C LEU A 391 -16.45 15.31 -11.20
N ARG A 392 -16.67 14.95 -12.48
CA ARG A 392 -15.96 15.49 -13.64
C ARG A 392 -16.10 16.99 -13.74
N GLU A 393 -17.34 17.51 -13.72
CA GLU A 393 -17.63 18.94 -13.77
C GLU A 393 -16.86 19.69 -12.67
N ARG A 394 -16.92 19.18 -11.44
CA ARG A 394 -16.20 19.77 -10.31
C ARG A 394 -14.68 19.76 -10.50
N ILE A 395 -14.12 18.65 -10.95
CA ILE A 395 -12.67 18.51 -11.19
C ILE A 395 -12.22 19.46 -12.29
N TYR A 396 -12.93 19.50 -13.43
CA TYR A 396 -12.60 20.36 -14.56
C TYR A 396 -12.65 21.84 -14.17
N ASN A 397 -13.66 22.25 -13.40
CA ASN A 397 -13.71 23.60 -12.84
C ASN A 397 -12.50 23.92 -11.95
N VAL A 398 -12.03 22.96 -11.13
CA VAL A 398 -10.87 23.16 -10.25
C VAL A 398 -9.56 23.29 -11.03
N ILE A 399 -9.40 22.55 -12.12
CA ILE A 399 -8.19 22.58 -12.95
C ILE A 399 -8.27 23.58 -14.11
N GLY A 400 -9.37 24.33 -14.23
CA GLY A 400 -9.56 25.34 -15.26
C GLY A 400 -9.72 24.76 -16.66
N LYS A 401 -10.51 23.69 -16.81
CA LYS A 401 -10.75 22.99 -18.08
C LYS A 401 -12.24 22.89 -18.39
N THR A 402 -12.57 22.73 -19.67
CA THR A 402 -13.94 22.58 -20.16
C THR A 402 -14.14 21.17 -20.72
N GLU A 403 -15.24 20.52 -20.36
CA GLU A 403 -15.48 19.10 -20.64
C GLU A 403 -15.44 18.74 -22.14
N ASP A 404 -15.92 19.62 -23.02
CA ASP A 404 -15.91 19.42 -24.46
C ASP A 404 -14.50 19.45 -25.07
N LYS A 405 -13.53 20.05 -24.36
CA LYS A 405 -12.14 20.25 -24.80
C LYS A 405 -11.13 19.29 -24.18
N VAL A 406 -11.54 18.43 -23.26
CA VAL A 406 -10.61 17.54 -22.54
C VAL A 406 -11.05 16.09 -22.55
N SER A 407 -10.09 15.17 -22.43
CA SER A 407 -10.34 13.74 -22.21
C SER A 407 -9.50 13.22 -21.04
N PHE A 408 -10.16 12.91 -19.91
CA PHE A 408 -9.48 12.53 -18.67
C PHE A 408 -9.87 11.14 -18.22
N LEU A 409 -8.89 10.41 -17.68
CA LEU A 409 -9.09 9.18 -16.93
C LEU A 409 -9.18 9.48 -15.43
N PHE A 410 -9.71 8.54 -14.66
CA PHE A 410 -9.86 8.66 -13.20
C PHE A 410 -9.27 7.44 -12.52
N THR A 411 -8.54 7.64 -11.43
CA THR A 411 -7.87 6.54 -10.74
C THR A 411 -7.82 6.67 -9.22
N GLY A 412 -7.78 5.51 -8.55
CA GLY A 412 -7.41 5.39 -7.14
C GLY A 412 -5.90 5.16 -6.91
N ALA A 413 -5.08 5.05 -7.96
CA ALA A 413 -3.63 4.95 -7.85
C ALA A 413 -2.98 6.34 -7.78
N ASP A 414 -2.05 6.52 -6.84
CA ASP A 414 -1.47 7.84 -6.57
C ASP A 414 -0.56 8.29 -7.73
N MET A 415 -0.71 9.53 -8.19
CA MET A 415 0.12 10.12 -9.25
C MET A 415 1.63 10.15 -8.91
N ASP A 416 2.00 10.16 -7.63
CA ASP A 416 3.42 10.06 -7.23
C ASP A 416 4.02 8.68 -7.58
N ASN A 417 3.17 7.66 -7.73
CA ASN A 417 3.54 6.30 -8.11
C ASN A 417 3.41 6.04 -9.62
N MET A 418 3.09 7.07 -10.42
CA MET A 418 3.02 6.95 -11.87
C MET A 418 4.39 6.54 -12.46
N ALA A 419 4.34 5.69 -13.49
CA ALA A 419 5.50 5.35 -14.32
C ALA A 419 5.40 6.10 -15.65
N ILE A 420 6.55 6.57 -16.14
CA ILE A 420 6.69 7.19 -17.46
C ILE A 420 7.71 6.36 -18.22
N LYS A 421 7.33 5.80 -19.36
CA LYS A 421 8.23 4.99 -20.20
C LYS A 421 8.28 5.52 -21.61
N ARG A 422 9.50 5.75 -22.11
CA ARG A 422 9.81 6.14 -23.48
C ARG A 422 10.43 4.95 -24.19
N GLU A 423 9.91 4.60 -25.35
CA GLU A 423 10.52 3.63 -26.26
C GLU A 423 10.76 4.30 -27.60
N ARG A 424 11.91 4.02 -28.22
CA ARG A 424 12.34 4.67 -29.47
C ARG A 424 12.90 3.67 -30.45
N PHE A 425 12.61 3.89 -31.73
CA PHE A 425 13.29 3.24 -32.85
C PHE A 425 13.43 4.23 -34.01
N LYS A 426 14.68 4.59 -34.32
CA LYS A 426 15.02 5.64 -35.29
C LYS A 426 14.27 6.94 -34.94
N GLU A 427 13.43 7.43 -35.85
CA GLU A 427 12.58 8.61 -35.66
C GLU A 427 11.28 8.33 -34.91
N MET A 428 10.85 7.06 -34.74
CA MET A 428 9.62 6.71 -34.03
C MET A 428 9.85 6.66 -32.53
N GLU A 429 8.93 7.24 -31.77
CA GLU A 429 8.91 7.12 -30.32
C GLU A 429 7.49 7.17 -29.77
N VAL A 430 7.34 6.63 -28.57
CA VAL A 430 6.11 6.67 -27.80
C VAL A 430 6.41 6.78 -26.32
N TYR A 431 5.64 7.61 -25.63
CA TYR A 431 5.58 7.64 -24.18
C TYR A 431 4.33 6.90 -23.69
N ALA A 432 4.49 6.07 -22.67
CA ALA A 432 3.41 5.50 -21.88
C ALA A 432 3.45 6.08 -20.47
N LEU A 433 2.40 6.83 -20.11
CA LEU A 433 2.15 7.34 -18.76
C LEU A 433 1.19 6.37 -18.07
N VAL A 434 1.67 5.67 -17.04
CA VAL A 434 0.95 4.53 -16.46
C VAL A 434 0.76 4.70 -14.95
N THR A 435 -0.48 4.62 -14.49
CA THR A 435 -0.80 4.38 -13.07
C THR A 435 -1.37 2.98 -12.92
N ALA A 436 -1.02 2.26 -11.88
CA ALA A 436 -1.46 0.88 -11.68
C ALA A 436 -1.59 0.53 -10.19
N GLY A 437 -2.62 -0.24 -9.83
CA GLY A 437 -2.78 -0.82 -8.49
C GLY A 437 -3.67 -2.06 -8.54
N VAL A 438 -3.32 -3.11 -7.80
CA VAL A 438 -3.86 -4.46 -8.02
C VAL A 438 -4.26 -5.19 -6.73
N LYS A 439 -4.07 -4.59 -5.55
CA LYS A 439 -4.35 -5.26 -4.26
C LYS A 439 -5.84 -5.40 -3.92
N SER A 440 -6.73 -4.60 -4.49
CA SER A 440 -8.14 -4.51 -4.08
C SER A 440 -9.17 -4.95 -5.12
N ASN A 441 -8.89 -4.75 -6.42
CA ASN A 441 -9.86 -4.94 -7.50
C ASN A 441 -9.27 -5.62 -8.74
N ALA A 442 -8.18 -6.36 -8.60
CA ALA A 442 -7.63 -7.17 -9.69
C ALA A 442 -8.63 -8.28 -10.06
N VAL A 443 -8.87 -8.45 -11.36
CA VAL A 443 -9.96 -9.26 -11.91
C VAL A 443 -9.42 -10.20 -13.00
N ARG A 444 -9.87 -11.46 -12.99
CA ARG A 444 -9.86 -12.33 -14.16
C ARG A 444 -11.15 -12.10 -14.93
N MET A 445 -11.10 -11.24 -15.95
CA MET A 445 -12.31 -10.72 -16.62
C MET A 445 -13.20 -11.82 -17.22
N SER A 446 -12.61 -12.95 -17.61
CA SER A 446 -13.33 -14.09 -18.17
C SER A 446 -13.98 -15.04 -17.15
N ARG A 447 -13.87 -14.77 -15.83
CA ARG A 447 -14.29 -15.69 -14.77
C ARG A 447 -14.95 -14.99 -13.58
N ASP A 448 -14.39 -13.87 -13.14
CA ASP A 448 -14.88 -13.18 -11.95
C ASP A 448 -16.09 -12.29 -12.27
N GLU A 449 -16.98 -12.12 -11.30
CA GLU A 449 -18.13 -11.23 -11.42
C GLU A 449 -17.72 -9.75 -11.32
N GLY A 450 -18.17 -8.94 -12.28
CA GLY A 450 -18.04 -7.49 -12.22
C GLY A 450 -18.96 -6.90 -11.15
N ARG A 451 -18.39 -6.25 -10.13
CA ARG A 451 -19.13 -5.63 -9.02
C ARG A 451 -18.81 -4.16 -8.77
N PHE A 452 -17.93 -3.57 -9.59
CA PHE A 452 -17.50 -2.18 -9.45
C PHE A 452 -17.98 -1.36 -10.64
N TYR A 453 -18.51 -0.18 -10.36
CA TYR A 453 -18.95 0.81 -11.34
C TYR A 453 -18.04 2.04 -11.19
N GLU A 454 -16.79 1.91 -11.66
CA GLU A 454 -15.76 2.97 -11.72
C GLU A 454 -15.28 3.51 -10.34
N PRO A 455 -14.09 4.17 -10.21
CA PRO A 455 -13.03 4.46 -11.20
C PRO A 455 -11.82 3.50 -11.22
N GLY A 456 -10.94 3.73 -12.21
CA GLY A 456 -9.78 2.92 -12.65
C GLY A 456 -8.67 2.66 -11.65
N THR A 457 -7.97 1.53 -11.76
CA THR A 457 -6.66 1.39 -11.09
C THR A 457 -5.50 1.27 -12.06
N ILE A 458 -5.69 0.65 -13.24
CA ILE A 458 -4.68 0.65 -14.32
C ILE A 458 -5.10 1.59 -15.44
N ASN A 459 -4.51 2.78 -15.47
CA ASN A 459 -4.76 3.78 -16.51
C ASN A 459 -3.48 4.01 -17.32
N ILE A 460 -3.62 4.10 -18.64
CA ILE A 460 -2.51 4.25 -19.59
C ILE A 460 -2.82 5.41 -20.53
N ILE A 461 -1.92 6.39 -20.64
CA ILE A 461 -1.97 7.42 -21.70
C ILE A 461 -0.78 7.20 -22.63
N LEU A 462 -1.06 7.00 -23.92
CA LEU A 462 -0.08 6.83 -24.97
C LEU A 462 0.10 8.14 -25.75
N LEU A 463 1.33 8.62 -25.78
CA LEU A 463 1.74 9.84 -26.49
C LEU A 463 2.82 9.48 -27.53
N PRO A 464 2.43 9.11 -28.77
CA PRO A 464 3.37 8.87 -29.85
C PRO A 464 3.85 10.20 -30.46
N ASN A 465 5.06 10.25 -31.02
CA ASN A 465 5.46 11.39 -31.84
C ASN A 465 4.89 11.34 -33.26
N MET A 466 4.62 10.15 -33.79
CA MET A 466 4.05 9.91 -35.12
C MET A 466 2.55 10.21 -35.16
N LYS A 467 2.03 10.60 -36.33
CA LYS A 467 0.58 10.82 -36.53
C LYS A 467 -0.15 9.52 -36.82
N LEU A 468 -0.80 8.95 -35.80
CA LEU A 468 -1.58 7.74 -35.89
C LEU A 468 -2.94 8.00 -36.56
N THR A 469 -3.32 7.14 -37.50
CA THR A 469 -4.68 7.13 -38.05
C THR A 469 -5.68 6.60 -37.01
N PRO A 470 -7.00 6.80 -37.18
CA PRO A 470 -8.01 6.19 -36.31
C PRO A 470 -7.87 4.67 -36.18
N ARG A 471 -7.51 3.99 -37.28
CA ARG A 471 -7.17 2.56 -37.28
C ARG A 471 -5.94 2.26 -36.44
N ALA A 472 -4.87 3.05 -36.56
CA ALA A 472 -3.66 2.86 -35.76
C ALA A 472 -3.92 3.10 -34.27
N MET A 473 -4.67 4.15 -33.90
CA MET A 473 -5.03 4.43 -32.50
C MET A 473 -5.85 3.31 -31.86
N THR A 474 -6.83 2.76 -32.58
CA THR A 474 -7.61 1.61 -32.09
C THR A 474 -6.76 0.34 -31.98
N ARG A 475 -5.84 0.09 -32.92
CA ARG A 475 -4.87 -1.02 -32.83
C ARG A 475 -3.90 -0.86 -31.66
N ALA A 476 -3.50 0.38 -31.33
CA ALA A 476 -2.65 0.67 -30.18
C ALA A 476 -3.29 0.24 -28.85
N ILE A 477 -4.61 0.39 -28.69
CA ILE A 477 -5.34 -0.09 -27.51
C ILE A 477 -5.18 -1.61 -27.34
N ILE A 478 -5.22 -2.38 -28.43
CA ILE A 478 -5.02 -3.84 -28.39
C ILE A 478 -3.60 -4.17 -27.92
N SER A 479 -2.58 -3.58 -28.56
CA SER A 479 -1.17 -3.82 -28.19
C SER A 479 -0.87 -3.41 -26.74
N ALA A 480 -1.44 -2.31 -26.26
CA ALA A 480 -1.33 -1.91 -24.86
C ALA A 480 -2.03 -2.89 -23.91
N THR A 481 -3.21 -3.41 -24.29
CA THR A 481 -3.97 -4.36 -23.48
C THR A 481 -3.24 -5.71 -23.34
N GLU A 482 -2.66 -6.22 -24.43
CA GLU A 482 -1.84 -7.43 -24.43
C GLU A 482 -0.60 -7.25 -23.54
N ALA A 483 0.12 -6.13 -23.68
CA ALA A 483 1.31 -5.82 -22.89
C ALA A 483 1.01 -5.68 -21.38
N LYS A 484 -0.09 -4.99 -21.04
CA LYS A 484 -0.60 -4.89 -19.66
C LYS A 484 -0.87 -6.30 -19.10
N THR A 485 -1.61 -7.12 -19.84
CA THR A 485 -1.98 -8.47 -19.39
C THR A 485 -0.74 -9.34 -19.17
N ALA A 486 0.25 -9.27 -20.08
CA ALA A 486 1.53 -9.95 -19.93
C ALA A 486 2.29 -9.50 -18.67
N ALA A 487 2.33 -8.19 -18.39
CA ALA A 487 2.95 -7.67 -17.17
C ALA A 487 2.28 -8.22 -15.89
N LEU A 488 0.95 -8.33 -15.87
CA LEU A 488 0.20 -8.90 -14.75
C LEU A 488 0.48 -10.40 -14.59
N GLN A 489 0.56 -11.13 -15.70
CA GLN A 489 0.86 -12.56 -15.71
C GLN A 489 2.28 -12.85 -15.19
N ASP A 490 3.28 -12.11 -15.68
CA ASP A 490 4.68 -12.26 -15.27
C ASP A 490 4.93 -11.86 -13.81
N LEU A 491 4.10 -10.95 -13.29
CA LEU A 491 4.05 -10.60 -11.88
C LEU A 491 3.16 -11.54 -11.07
N ASP A 492 2.56 -12.59 -11.64
CA ASP A 492 1.59 -13.48 -10.97
C ASP A 492 0.58 -12.71 -10.11
N ILE A 493 -0.01 -11.66 -10.69
CA ILE A 493 -1.05 -10.90 -10.00
C ILE A 493 -2.29 -11.80 -9.89
N ARG A 494 -2.75 -12.03 -8.66
CA ARG A 494 -3.90 -12.90 -8.38
C ARG A 494 -5.21 -12.12 -8.42
N SER A 495 -6.27 -12.79 -8.86
CA SER A 495 -7.63 -12.25 -8.77
C SER A 495 -7.97 -11.91 -7.32
N SER A 496 -8.59 -10.75 -7.08
CA SER A 496 -9.08 -10.36 -5.77
C SER A 496 -10.28 -11.19 -5.32
N TYR A 497 -10.90 -11.94 -6.23
CA TYR A 497 -12.12 -12.74 -6.02
C TYR A 497 -11.79 -14.22 -5.89
N THR A 498 -10.99 -14.76 -6.82
CA THR A 498 -10.62 -16.17 -6.89
C THR A 498 -9.10 -16.37 -6.84
N PRO A 499 -8.40 -15.83 -5.80
CA PRO A 499 -6.95 -15.70 -5.78
C PRO A 499 -6.19 -17.02 -5.79
N GLN A 500 -6.79 -18.11 -5.31
CA GLN A 500 -6.14 -19.43 -5.28
C GLN A 500 -6.08 -20.10 -6.65
N ILE A 501 -6.96 -19.71 -7.59
CA ILE A 501 -7.12 -20.39 -8.90
C ILE A 501 -6.74 -19.46 -10.06
N ASN A 502 -7.18 -18.20 -10.01
CA ASN A 502 -7.06 -17.31 -11.17
C ASN A 502 -6.00 -16.22 -10.98
N GLN A 503 -5.18 -16.05 -12.02
CA GLN A 503 -4.40 -14.84 -12.26
C GLN A 503 -5.30 -13.76 -12.86
N ALA A 504 -5.08 -12.51 -12.48
CA ALA A 504 -5.79 -11.36 -13.03
C ALA A 504 -5.31 -11.02 -14.44
N THR A 505 -6.21 -10.53 -15.28
CA THR A 505 -5.92 -10.01 -16.63
C THR A 505 -5.95 -8.48 -16.68
N GLY A 506 -6.41 -7.85 -15.59
CA GLY A 506 -6.55 -6.42 -15.45
C GLY A 506 -7.15 -6.07 -14.10
N THR A 507 -7.64 -4.85 -13.97
CA THR A 507 -8.60 -4.47 -12.94
C THR A 507 -9.97 -4.27 -13.57
N GLY A 508 -11.03 -4.28 -12.75
CA GLY A 508 -12.40 -4.09 -13.25
C GLY A 508 -12.66 -2.72 -13.89
N THR A 509 -11.66 -1.82 -13.88
CA THR A 509 -11.82 -0.40 -14.25
C THR A 509 -10.65 0.11 -15.12
N ASP A 510 -9.91 -0.78 -15.79
CA ASP A 510 -8.77 -0.38 -16.64
C ASP A 510 -9.17 0.57 -17.78
N ASN A 511 -8.40 1.63 -18.00
CA ASN A 511 -8.67 2.62 -19.06
C ASN A 511 -7.41 3.01 -19.85
N ILE A 512 -7.58 3.32 -21.14
CA ILE A 512 -6.49 3.73 -22.04
C ILE A 512 -6.91 4.96 -22.85
N ILE A 513 -6.03 5.95 -22.96
CA ILE A 513 -6.11 7.03 -23.94
C ILE A 513 -4.96 6.88 -24.93
N VAL A 514 -5.26 7.02 -26.22
CA VAL A 514 -4.27 7.13 -27.30
C VAL A 514 -4.42 8.48 -27.98
N VAL A 515 -3.37 9.29 -27.98
CA VAL A 515 -3.33 10.59 -28.66
C VAL A 515 -2.80 10.40 -30.08
N GLU A 516 -3.34 11.15 -31.05
CA GLU A 516 -2.98 10.97 -32.46
C GLU A 516 -1.52 11.30 -32.78
N GLY A 517 -0.89 12.27 -32.10
CA GLY A 517 0.45 12.78 -32.43
C GLY A 517 0.51 13.58 -33.75
N THR A 518 1.64 14.21 -34.05
CA THR A 518 1.75 15.21 -35.14
C THR A 518 2.79 14.89 -36.23
N GLY A 519 3.63 13.87 -36.02
CA GLY A 519 4.71 13.52 -36.94
C GLY A 519 4.26 12.78 -38.20
N LYS A 520 5.14 11.95 -38.76
CA LYS A 520 4.85 11.19 -39.98
C LYS A 520 3.64 10.27 -39.77
N ARG A 521 2.76 10.21 -40.77
CA ARG A 521 1.53 9.40 -40.72
C ARG A 521 1.85 7.91 -40.65
N ILE A 522 1.25 7.20 -39.70
CA ILE A 522 1.33 5.74 -39.55
C ILE A 522 -0.08 5.16 -39.41
N ASP A 523 -0.36 4.08 -40.18
CA ASP A 523 -1.70 3.47 -40.24
C ASP A 523 -1.83 2.14 -39.46
N ASN A 524 -0.76 1.67 -38.81
CA ASN A 524 -0.77 0.42 -38.06
C ASN A 524 0.05 0.52 -36.77
N ALA A 525 -0.53 0.04 -35.68
CA ALA A 525 0.11 -0.07 -34.37
C ALA A 525 -0.11 -1.45 -33.72
N GLY A 526 -0.35 -2.50 -34.53
CA GLY A 526 -0.48 -3.87 -34.05
C GLY A 526 0.85 -4.62 -33.90
N GLY A 527 0.81 -5.88 -33.44
CA GLY A 527 2.00 -6.67 -33.08
C GLY A 527 3.06 -6.90 -34.16
N HIS A 528 2.73 -6.81 -35.46
CA HIS A 528 3.69 -6.89 -36.56
C HIS A 528 4.26 -5.51 -36.99
N SER A 529 3.85 -4.44 -36.33
CA SER A 529 4.30 -3.07 -36.64
C SER A 529 5.30 -2.59 -35.59
N LYS A 530 6.22 -1.73 -36.03
CA LYS A 530 7.22 -1.17 -35.12
C LYS A 530 6.59 -0.29 -34.04
N MET A 531 5.58 0.50 -34.39
CA MET A 531 4.83 1.30 -33.42
C MET A 531 4.14 0.42 -32.37
N GLY A 532 3.52 -0.69 -32.78
CA GLY A 532 2.90 -1.65 -31.85
C GLY A 532 3.91 -2.30 -30.90
N GLU A 533 5.10 -2.67 -31.39
CA GLU A 533 6.20 -3.18 -30.56
C GLU A 533 6.63 -2.16 -29.50
N LEU A 534 6.84 -0.90 -29.90
CA LEU A 534 7.27 0.18 -28.98
C LEU A 534 6.20 0.45 -27.92
N ILE A 535 4.93 0.51 -28.32
CA ILE A 535 3.80 0.66 -27.39
C ILE A 535 3.79 -0.51 -26.39
N ALA A 536 3.89 -1.74 -26.88
CA ALA A 536 3.86 -2.92 -26.02
C ALA A 536 5.01 -2.92 -25.00
N LYS A 537 6.24 -2.58 -25.42
CA LYS A 537 7.40 -2.46 -24.53
C LYS A 537 7.21 -1.38 -23.47
N ALA A 538 6.79 -0.18 -23.88
CA ALA A 538 6.59 0.95 -22.98
C ALA A 538 5.51 0.65 -21.94
N VAL A 539 4.38 0.06 -22.37
CA VAL A 539 3.26 -0.31 -21.49
C VAL A 539 3.65 -1.44 -20.55
N TYR A 540 4.28 -2.51 -21.03
CA TYR A 540 4.72 -3.62 -20.18
C TYR A 540 5.65 -3.12 -19.06
N ALA A 541 6.67 -2.34 -19.41
CA ALA A 541 7.59 -1.76 -18.44
C ALA A 541 6.89 -0.77 -17.48
N GLY A 542 5.99 0.06 -18.01
CA GLY A 542 5.25 1.06 -17.24
C GLY A 542 4.31 0.43 -16.22
N VAL A 543 3.58 -0.61 -16.60
CA VAL A 543 2.68 -1.34 -15.70
C VAL A 543 3.47 -2.01 -14.58
N LYS A 544 4.60 -2.67 -14.87
CA LYS A 544 5.43 -3.30 -13.82
C LYS A 544 5.97 -2.28 -12.84
N GLU A 545 6.48 -1.15 -13.33
CA GLU A 545 7.00 -0.08 -12.47
C GLU A 545 5.89 0.57 -11.62
N ALA A 546 4.73 0.86 -12.22
CA ALA A 546 3.62 1.45 -11.50
C ALA A 546 3.07 0.51 -10.41
N ILE A 547 2.96 -0.79 -10.68
CA ILE A 547 2.58 -1.81 -9.68
C ILE A 547 3.63 -1.88 -8.56
N TYR A 548 4.92 -1.82 -8.89
CA TYR A 548 5.98 -1.78 -7.89
C TYR A 548 5.85 -0.55 -6.99
N LYS A 549 5.77 0.66 -7.57
CA LYS A 549 5.64 1.90 -6.79
C LYS A 549 4.39 1.92 -5.93
N GLN A 550 3.24 1.53 -6.48
CA GLN A 550 1.95 1.59 -5.78
C GLN A 550 1.75 0.46 -4.75
N ASN A 551 2.25 -0.75 -5.00
CA ASN A 551 1.93 -1.93 -4.21
C ASN A 551 3.12 -2.71 -3.65
N GLY A 552 4.35 -2.38 -4.06
CA GLY A 552 5.56 -3.09 -3.65
C GLY A 552 5.64 -4.51 -4.19
N ILE A 553 4.95 -4.80 -5.30
CA ILE A 553 4.94 -6.14 -5.90
C ILE A 553 6.05 -6.23 -6.95
N VAL A 554 6.89 -7.25 -6.79
CA VAL A 554 7.99 -7.61 -7.69
C VAL A 554 7.84 -9.07 -8.12
N THR A 555 8.59 -9.50 -9.14
CA THR A 555 8.57 -10.92 -9.56
C THR A 555 9.15 -11.83 -8.49
N GLN A 556 10.33 -11.51 -7.93
CA GLN A 556 10.93 -12.28 -6.84
C GLN A 556 10.34 -11.86 -5.50
N ARG A 557 9.35 -12.62 -5.03
CA ARG A 557 8.69 -12.43 -3.73
C ARG A 557 8.98 -13.60 -2.83
N ASN A 558 9.08 -13.35 -1.53
CA ASN A 558 9.20 -14.43 -0.57
C ASN A 558 7.92 -15.27 -0.50
N ILE A 559 8.03 -16.48 0.02
CA ILE A 559 6.91 -17.42 0.09
C ILE A 559 5.71 -16.87 0.88
N PHE A 560 5.91 -16.07 1.93
CA PHE A 560 4.81 -15.50 2.71
C PHE A 560 4.02 -14.46 1.91
N GLN A 561 4.68 -13.68 1.06
CA GLN A 561 4.00 -12.80 0.11
C GLN A 561 3.20 -13.61 -0.91
N ARG A 562 3.79 -14.67 -1.49
CA ARG A 562 3.09 -15.55 -2.46
C ARG A 562 1.86 -16.24 -1.86
N LEU A 563 1.94 -16.66 -0.59
CA LEU A 563 0.81 -17.20 0.17
C LEU A 563 -0.25 -16.11 0.42
N LYS A 564 0.17 -14.90 0.81
CA LYS A 564 -0.72 -13.74 1.03
C LYS A 564 -1.48 -13.36 -0.24
N ASP A 565 -0.83 -13.37 -1.40
CA ASP A 565 -1.46 -13.09 -2.71
C ASP A 565 -2.57 -14.09 -3.03
N ARG A 566 -2.45 -15.32 -2.52
CA ARG A 566 -3.45 -16.41 -2.64
C ARG A 566 -4.47 -16.41 -1.48
N LYS A 567 -4.43 -15.40 -0.60
CA LYS A 567 -5.20 -15.31 0.66
C LYS A 567 -5.01 -16.52 1.59
N ILE A 568 -3.84 -17.14 1.56
CA ILE A 568 -3.47 -18.24 2.45
C ILE A 568 -2.71 -17.66 3.64
N SER A 569 -3.29 -17.81 4.84
CA SER A 569 -2.68 -17.34 6.08
C SER A 569 -2.11 -18.53 6.85
N VAL A 570 -0.80 -18.48 7.15
CA VAL A 570 -0.11 -19.46 8.01
C VAL A 570 -0.86 -19.66 9.32
N TYR A 571 -1.28 -18.55 9.95
CA TYR A 571 -2.08 -18.60 11.17
C TYR A 571 -3.40 -19.37 10.98
N ARG A 572 -4.16 -19.09 9.90
CA ARG A 572 -5.46 -19.76 9.65
C ARG A 572 -5.32 -21.25 9.39
N LEU A 573 -4.24 -21.66 8.73
CA LEU A 573 -3.94 -23.07 8.52
C LEU A 573 -3.83 -23.81 9.86
N ILE A 574 -3.14 -23.22 10.84
CA ILE A 574 -2.91 -23.86 12.16
C ILE A 574 -4.10 -23.68 13.10
N SER A 575 -4.80 -22.55 13.07
CA SER A 575 -5.89 -22.26 14.02
C SER A 575 -7.01 -23.30 13.93
N GLY A 576 -7.28 -23.82 12.73
CA GLY A 576 -8.28 -24.87 12.49
C GLY A 576 -7.89 -26.27 12.96
N MET A 577 -6.63 -26.50 13.34
CA MET A 577 -6.15 -27.81 13.81
C MET A 577 -6.52 -28.02 15.28
N LYS A 578 -7.07 -29.20 15.60
CA LYS A 578 -7.56 -29.54 16.95
C LYS A 578 -6.48 -30.09 17.89
N ASN A 579 -5.46 -30.76 17.36
CA ASN A 579 -4.49 -31.56 18.13
C ASN A 579 -3.11 -30.91 18.25
N ILE A 580 -3.05 -29.59 18.37
CA ILE A 580 -1.80 -28.85 18.61
C ILE A 580 -1.93 -28.10 19.92
N GLU A 581 -1.21 -28.55 20.94
CA GLU A 581 -1.20 -27.94 22.28
C GLU A 581 -0.63 -26.51 22.24
N ASP A 582 0.53 -26.31 21.62
CA ASP A 582 1.15 -24.99 21.44
C ASP A 582 1.10 -24.54 19.97
N LYS A 583 -0.05 -23.96 19.58
CA LYS A 583 -0.25 -23.43 18.23
C LYS A 583 0.75 -22.34 17.86
N ARG A 584 1.21 -21.53 18.84
CA ARG A 584 2.12 -20.43 18.60
C ARG A 584 3.50 -20.94 18.22
N ARG A 585 4.01 -21.91 18.99
CA ARG A 585 5.27 -22.58 18.68
C ARG A 585 5.20 -23.33 17.36
N PHE A 586 4.07 -23.98 17.07
CA PHE A 586 3.89 -24.67 15.79
C PHE A 586 3.91 -23.71 14.59
N ILE A 587 3.25 -22.55 14.68
CA ILE A 587 3.34 -21.49 13.67
C ILE A 587 4.79 -21.05 13.48
N GLY A 588 5.54 -20.82 14.57
CA GLY A 588 6.96 -20.46 14.50
C GLY A 588 7.80 -21.50 13.76
N ARG A 589 7.60 -22.80 14.04
CA ARG A 589 8.29 -23.90 13.31
C ARG A 589 7.94 -23.92 11.82
N LEU A 590 6.67 -23.67 11.48
CA LEU A 590 6.23 -23.59 10.09
C LEU A 590 6.83 -22.39 9.37
N GLU A 591 6.86 -21.22 9.99
CA GLU A 591 7.51 -20.03 9.45
C GLU A 591 9.01 -20.26 9.24
N GLU A 592 9.70 -20.84 10.22
CA GLU A 592 11.13 -21.18 10.11
C GLU A 592 11.41 -22.19 8.99
N LEU A 593 10.54 -23.20 8.83
CA LEU A 593 10.64 -24.16 7.74
C LEU A 593 10.47 -23.47 6.38
N LEU A 594 9.43 -22.65 6.23
CA LEU A 594 9.15 -21.92 4.98
C LEU A 594 10.21 -20.86 4.65
N LEU A 595 10.99 -20.40 5.62
CA LEU A 595 12.15 -19.56 5.37
C LEU A 595 13.30 -20.33 4.70
N GLN A 596 13.32 -21.66 4.71
CA GLN A 596 14.40 -22.42 4.08
C GLN A 596 14.13 -22.56 2.57
N PRO A 597 15.15 -22.33 1.70
CA PRO A 597 14.96 -22.36 0.24
C PRO A 597 14.30 -23.64 -0.27
N ARG A 598 14.66 -24.81 0.30
CA ARG A 598 14.12 -26.13 -0.07
C ARG A 598 12.60 -26.22 0.04
N TYR A 599 12.01 -25.71 1.12
CA TYR A 599 10.58 -25.80 1.39
C TYR A 599 9.81 -24.65 0.76
N ALA A 600 10.42 -23.46 0.65
CA ALA A 600 9.89 -22.37 -0.14
C ALA A 600 9.74 -22.76 -1.63
N SER A 601 10.79 -23.33 -2.23
CA SER A 601 10.78 -23.74 -3.64
C SER A 601 9.77 -24.85 -3.91
N PHE A 602 9.55 -25.76 -2.95
CA PHE A 602 8.50 -26.77 -3.05
C PHE A 602 7.12 -26.11 -3.14
N MET A 603 6.81 -25.16 -2.26
CA MET A 603 5.53 -24.44 -2.31
C MET A 603 5.38 -23.57 -3.57
N GLU A 604 6.46 -22.95 -4.04
CA GLU A 604 6.43 -22.18 -5.30
C GLU A 604 6.14 -23.09 -6.50
N SER A 605 6.75 -24.28 -6.54
CA SER A 605 6.46 -25.30 -7.56
C SER A 605 5.00 -25.76 -7.49
N ALA A 606 4.48 -25.93 -6.27
CA ALA A 606 3.07 -26.28 -6.04
C ALA A 606 2.12 -25.27 -6.66
N PHE A 607 2.43 -23.97 -6.61
CA PHE A 607 1.56 -22.94 -7.18
C PHE A 607 1.43 -23.07 -8.69
N ALA A 608 2.56 -23.25 -9.40
CA ALA A 608 2.55 -23.41 -10.85
C ALA A 608 1.82 -24.69 -11.28
N LEU A 609 2.07 -25.81 -10.59
CA LEU A 609 1.38 -27.07 -10.85
C LEU A 609 -0.11 -26.98 -10.54
N SER A 610 -0.48 -26.31 -9.46
CA SER A 610 -1.88 -26.08 -9.09
C SER A 610 -2.60 -25.25 -10.14
N ASP A 611 -2.01 -24.15 -10.60
CA ASP A 611 -2.62 -23.32 -11.64
C ASP A 611 -2.81 -24.10 -12.97
N ASN A 612 -1.86 -24.96 -13.35
CA ASN A 612 -1.96 -25.78 -14.56
C ASN A 612 -2.96 -26.94 -14.42
N TYR A 613 -3.03 -27.57 -13.24
CA TYR A 613 -4.00 -28.62 -12.94
C TYR A 613 -5.43 -28.09 -13.00
N GLU A 614 -5.71 -26.95 -12.35
CA GLU A 614 -7.05 -26.33 -12.37
C GLU A 614 -7.45 -25.82 -13.77
N ARG A 615 -6.48 -25.60 -14.68
CA ARG A 615 -6.72 -25.29 -16.11
C ARG A 615 -6.91 -26.53 -16.98
N GLY A 616 -6.72 -27.74 -16.44
CA GLY A 616 -6.77 -28.99 -17.20
C GLY A 616 -5.54 -29.25 -18.08
N LEU A 617 -4.45 -28.50 -17.90
CA LEU A 617 -3.18 -28.72 -18.61
C LEU A 617 -2.40 -29.91 -18.03
N ILE A 618 -2.71 -30.30 -16.80
CA ILE A 618 -2.20 -31.50 -16.13
C ILE A 618 -3.42 -32.35 -15.78
N ALA A 619 -3.51 -33.56 -16.33
CA ALA A 619 -4.64 -34.45 -16.09
C ALA A 619 -4.52 -35.21 -14.76
N ASP A 620 -3.32 -35.70 -14.43
CA ASP A 620 -3.07 -36.54 -13.26
C ASP A 620 -1.94 -35.96 -12.38
N PRO A 621 -2.22 -35.59 -11.11
CA PRO A 621 -1.21 -35.13 -10.18
C PRO A 621 -0.49 -36.25 -9.41
N GLY A 622 -0.69 -37.54 -9.76
CA GLY A 622 -0.19 -38.69 -8.98
C GLY A 622 1.33 -38.69 -8.70
N VAL A 623 2.16 -38.29 -9.67
CA VAL A 623 3.62 -38.16 -9.45
C VAL A 623 3.92 -37.09 -8.40
N TYR A 624 3.17 -36.00 -8.41
CA TYR A 624 3.32 -34.92 -7.45
C TYR A 624 2.84 -35.32 -6.04
N GLU A 625 1.82 -36.19 -5.94
CA GLU A 625 1.38 -36.77 -4.68
C GLU A 625 2.49 -37.60 -4.01
N LEU A 626 3.26 -38.37 -4.78
CA LEU A 626 4.42 -39.09 -4.27
C LEU A 626 5.50 -38.13 -3.76
N TRP A 627 5.75 -37.03 -4.47
CA TRP A 627 6.69 -36.00 -4.01
C TRP A 627 6.22 -35.35 -2.71
N CYS A 628 4.93 -35.07 -2.57
CA CYS A 628 4.33 -34.57 -1.32
C CYS A 628 4.60 -35.54 -0.15
N ARG A 629 4.41 -36.85 -0.35
CA ARG A 629 4.71 -37.86 0.68
C ARG A 629 6.18 -37.86 1.07
N ASN A 630 7.08 -37.91 0.09
CA ASN A 630 8.53 -37.94 0.34
C ASN A 630 9.00 -36.68 1.10
N LEU A 631 8.46 -35.50 0.77
CA LEU A 631 8.77 -34.27 1.49
C LEU A 631 8.28 -34.31 2.94
N ALA A 632 7.09 -34.83 3.19
CA ALA A 632 6.56 -34.97 4.54
C ALA A 632 7.46 -35.87 5.40
N GLU A 633 7.91 -37.00 4.85
CA GLU A 633 8.85 -37.91 5.51
C GLU A 633 10.24 -37.30 5.71
N GLU A 634 10.74 -36.52 4.74
CA GLU A 634 11.99 -35.74 4.82
C GLU A 634 11.93 -34.76 6.01
N ILE A 635 10.84 -34.01 6.15
CA ILE A 635 10.65 -33.05 7.25
C ILE A 635 10.56 -33.80 8.60
N ALA A 636 9.83 -34.92 8.64
CA ALA A 636 9.64 -35.72 9.85
C ALA A 636 10.89 -36.50 10.29
N GLY A 637 11.83 -36.74 9.37
CA GLY A 637 12.99 -37.60 9.60
C GLY A 637 12.67 -39.08 9.74
N LYS A 638 11.44 -39.50 9.37
CA LYS A 638 10.94 -40.88 9.46
C LYS A 638 9.79 -41.11 8.50
N LYS A 639 9.47 -42.38 8.22
CA LYS A 639 8.30 -42.75 7.42
C LYS A 639 7.00 -42.32 8.11
N ILE A 640 6.03 -41.89 7.31
CA ILE A 640 4.70 -41.50 7.77
C ILE A 640 3.72 -42.52 7.19
N GLU A 641 3.19 -43.40 8.05
CA GLU A 641 2.25 -44.46 7.64
C GLU A 641 1.01 -43.87 6.95
N ARG A 642 0.47 -42.79 7.52
CA ARG A 642 -0.74 -42.13 7.02
C ARG A 642 -0.67 -40.61 7.16
N MET A 643 -0.73 -39.90 6.03
CA MET A 643 -0.91 -38.44 6.03
C MET A 643 -2.34 -38.07 6.41
N GLN A 644 -2.47 -37.06 7.25
CA GLN A 644 -3.74 -36.47 7.67
C GLN A 644 -4.14 -35.32 6.75
N GLU A 645 -5.44 -35.16 6.51
CA GLU A 645 -6.00 -33.98 5.83
C GLU A 645 -6.14 -32.85 6.87
N LEU A 646 -5.10 -32.04 7.01
CA LEU A 646 -4.98 -30.99 8.04
C LEU A 646 -5.52 -29.64 7.55
N VAL A 647 -5.50 -29.42 6.23
CA VAL A 647 -5.91 -28.16 5.60
C VAL A 647 -7.40 -28.17 5.31
N ASN A 648 -8.18 -27.56 6.20
CA ASN A 648 -9.61 -27.34 5.98
C ASN A 648 -9.88 -25.95 5.35
N ILE A 649 -9.43 -25.76 4.11
CA ILE A 649 -9.78 -24.58 3.30
C ILE A 649 -10.84 -25.03 2.29
N LYS A 650 -12.09 -24.61 2.54
CA LYS A 650 -13.21 -24.82 1.61
C LYS A 650 -12.81 -24.31 0.22
N ASP A 651 -13.05 -25.12 -0.80
CA ASP A 651 -12.79 -24.79 -2.21
C ASP A 651 -11.31 -24.57 -2.57
N SER A 652 -10.37 -25.06 -1.75
CA SER A 652 -8.93 -25.00 -2.07
C SER A 652 -8.58 -25.96 -3.22
N PRO A 653 -7.77 -25.52 -4.21
CA PRO A 653 -7.23 -26.37 -5.27
C PRO A 653 -6.56 -27.64 -4.74
N ARG A 654 -6.71 -28.76 -5.45
CA ARG A 654 -6.27 -30.09 -5.00
C ARG A 654 -4.76 -30.13 -4.75
N VAL A 655 -3.97 -29.67 -5.71
CA VAL A 655 -2.49 -29.66 -5.67
C VAL A 655 -1.97 -28.76 -4.54
N LEU A 656 -2.57 -27.58 -4.37
CA LEU A 656 -2.22 -26.69 -3.29
C LEU A 656 -2.52 -27.32 -1.92
N ARG A 657 -3.69 -27.95 -1.78
CA ARG A 657 -4.12 -28.60 -0.54
C ARG A 657 -3.19 -29.74 -0.14
N MET A 658 -2.85 -30.65 -1.07
CA MET A 658 -1.91 -31.75 -0.79
C MET A 658 -0.50 -31.25 -0.40
N SER A 659 -0.03 -30.15 -1.03
CA SER A 659 1.27 -29.55 -0.73
C SER A 659 1.34 -28.98 0.68
N LEU A 660 0.29 -28.25 1.08
CA LEU A 660 0.17 -27.72 2.43
C LEU A 660 0.04 -28.85 3.47
N ASN A 661 -0.74 -29.90 3.16
CA ASN A 661 -0.82 -31.08 4.02
C ASN A 661 0.53 -31.77 4.18
N ALA A 662 1.33 -31.91 3.11
CA ALA A 662 2.66 -32.52 3.19
C ALA A 662 3.56 -31.80 4.21
N ILE A 663 3.64 -30.47 4.11
CA ILE A 663 4.44 -29.66 5.05
C ILE A 663 3.92 -29.81 6.49
N LEU A 664 2.60 -29.70 6.68
CA LEU A 664 2.00 -29.76 8.01
C LEU A 664 2.14 -31.13 8.65
N ASN A 665 1.97 -32.22 7.90
CA ASN A 665 2.20 -33.58 8.38
C ASN A 665 3.67 -33.79 8.73
N GLY A 666 4.59 -33.34 7.88
CA GLY A 666 6.01 -33.41 8.18
C GLY A 666 6.36 -32.74 9.51
N LEU A 667 5.84 -31.54 9.75
CA LEU A 667 6.05 -30.81 11.01
C LEU A 667 5.34 -31.45 12.22
N LEU A 668 4.18 -32.07 12.02
CA LEU A 668 3.43 -32.76 13.07
C LEU A 668 4.16 -34.02 13.55
N HIS A 669 4.87 -34.70 12.64
CA HIS A 669 5.60 -35.94 12.93
C HIS A 669 7.08 -35.72 13.27
N LYS A 670 7.60 -34.50 13.10
CA LYS A 670 8.95 -34.04 13.50
C LYS A 670 9.01 -33.65 14.97
#